data_AF-A0A9P5ASN1-F1
#
_entry.id   AF-A0A9P5ASN1-F1
#
_cell.length_a   1.000
_cell.length_b   1.000
_cell.length_c   1.000
_cell.angle_alpha   90.00
_cell.angle_beta   90.00
_cell.angle_gamma   90.00
#
_symmetry.space_group_name_H-M   'P 1'
#
loop_
_entity.id
_entity.type
_entity.pdbx_description
1 polymer ?
#
loop_
_entity_poly.entity_id
_entity_poly.type
_entity_poly.pdbx_seq_one_letter_code
_entity_poly.pdbx_strand_id
1 'polypeptide(L)'
;MYSSYGLPIRPQSDPEDCSDKYSGVSWARSTNPKEVNAIAGWASEDHRNKNEIQVPTLYDIGSGKWGYQITPDMTPMRWFKLLLLNNEDITKEEIRNAPQLQQARDILNKCRQHITAVDVVGLYLQKVWDHTYATLRTMLDIENLPLRVAITIPAIWPAYAQSAMRDAASIAGIMKHRDIGETTLTLVQEPEAAALASLFQRNSSPEIQRNESFVVCDAGGGTVDVISYKVISERPFQLEECVPGNGDGSRCHFLLFKILTDITGKLAGAFQIDQAFVSFLRGKTRLKIDSLKDSEYNQFILREWELGAKRSFSNASDREKYHLHPPSKAYGTMARLRNKETLAISKEEMKGFFSRSLTGIRSLVGSQYAQVNEATGKPPKKILLVGGLGSSEYIYDVLNETQDFNNRVLRPSDGWSAVARGAVLRLLQENISSQRVKSPVQQQALGMLPDVVSYRSRYHYGISANVPITKIKLDPEDTIETDPEGAKVTSRMSWYLFKGDKIEKGSRIPISYHQFHRIKDPLPPKCTFDIMYSAEDAAPKRSKSGVLDLCRIECEWDKPISQWKPVGDPVKGWRKHDDLEVTMGLQGEPKWEVRVGSRKREHKFSIDLFHEPTFKASVTQGAVSKPVLLAMLGLSARFATEPDVVARGPMYRAQATAALKEDLEHICIENIQACILVGNNFFGDGDADAESLYFGLASRMTQILKLGELDESDDGVTREVKRRIFWTCFIIDTWASGGSNLSPQFRWRTKQPRGPLDEYMFYRMKSGDEDVADSNWKPGFWAHMVRLVGIYAQIQDLQQELANTVEWNESFIDESVQRLEAELAAFEEGLGPGLMFSRENLESYVERGLGRVFVAFHLGYHHYYTLLFYQYLDRRRPPTRNGLKYANSCKAHAAIVCDVLKASREFVGAEAVYNIVGHVTIVSSSVLLHTYLFGESHELEESRDRLGSNLESLVQLRSYWPSVEMMIKRLVVFQKNCIQSMNAESYRFDKWMVKFLIAHALALEDKVDDSWSAASPDTTGGDVHLERSRVTQAMIMDIQNYEIDT
;
A
#
# COMPACT_ATOMS: atom_id res chain seq x y z
N MET A 1 -7.01 -20.61 15.11
CA MET A 1 -6.18 -21.13 14.01
C MET A 1 -4.97 -20.21 13.86
N TYR A 2 -3.75 -20.77 13.88
CA TYR A 2 -2.48 -20.05 13.74
C TYR A 2 -1.80 -20.44 12.43
N SER A 3 -0.99 -19.55 11.81
CA SER A 3 -0.14 -19.84 10.64
C SER A 3 1.11 -18.96 10.64
N SER A 4 2.30 -19.57 10.71
CA SER A 4 3.64 -18.93 10.73
C SER A 4 4.35 -18.96 9.35
N TYR A 5 5.52 -18.31 9.17
CA TYR A 5 6.08 -18.01 7.83
C TYR A 5 7.61 -18.24 7.50
N GLY A 6 8.16 -19.31 6.87
CA GLY A 6 9.56 -19.36 6.30
C GLY A 6 9.73 -19.97 4.86
N LEU A 7 10.88 -19.82 4.14
CA LEU A 7 11.23 -20.43 2.79
C LEU A 7 12.74 -20.78 2.56
N PRO A 8 13.07 -21.67 1.60
CA PRO A 8 14.36 -21.82 0.89
C PRO A 8 14.26 -21.70 -0.65
N ILE A 9 15.43 -21.60 -1.29
CA ILE A 9 15.77 -20.73 -2.42
C ILE A 9 15.94 -21.51 -3.75
N ARG A 10 15.52 -20.93 -4.92
CA ARG A 10 16.28 -20.69 -6.21
C ARG A 10 15.48 -19.89 -7.26
N PRO A 11 16.07 -18.87 -7.92
CA PRO A 11 15.60 -18.32 -9.20
C PRO A 11 16.43 -18.88 -10.38
N GLN A 12 15.74 -19.10 -11.50
CA GLN A 12 16.19 -19.53 -12.85
C GLN A 12 16.65 -20.99 -13.05
N SER A 13 15.66 -21.88 -13.14
CA SER A 13 15.30 -22.77 -14.26
C SER A 13 14.57 -23.97 -13.64
N ASP A 14 13.24 -23.93 -13.74
CA ASP A 14 12.26 -24.85 -13.16
C ASP A 14 12.07 -24.84 -11.62
N PRO A 15 10.82 -25.07 -11.13
CA PRO A 15 10.39 -24.59 -9.82
C PRO A 15 10.07 -25.73 -8.85
N GLU A 16 10.87 -25.93 -7.80
CA GLU A 16 10.45 -26.62 -6.58
C GLU A 16 11.52 -26.41 -5.51
N ASP A 17 11.17 -25.93 -4.28
CA ASP A 17 11.99 -26.19 -3.07
C ASP A 17 11.42 -25.80 -1.69
N CYS A 18 11.43 -26.77 -0.75
CA CYS A 18 10.78 -26.92 0.58
C CYS A 18 11.47 -26.25 1.81
N SER A 19 10.79 -25.30 2.47
CA SER A 19 10.82 -25.12 3.93
C SER A 19 9.40 -24.81 4.37
N ASP A 20 8.90 -25.66 5.27
CA ASP A 20 7.49 -25.74 5.57
C ASP A 20 7.16 -24.85 6.77
N LYS A 21 6.21 -23.94 6.52
CA LYS A 21 5.50 -23.16 7.52
C LYS A 21 4.50 -24.02 8.24
N TYR A 22 4.11 -23.68 9.46
CA TYR A 22 3.11 -24.47 10.17
C TYR A 22 1.88 -23.67 10.55
N SER A 23 0.73 -24.32 10.36
CA SER A 23 -0.53 -23.97 10.97
C SER A 23 -0.88 -24.92 12.11
N GLY A 24 -1.71 -24.45 13.04
CA GLY A 24 -2.19 -25.26 14.16
C GLY A 24 -3.56 -24.84 14.65
N VAL A 25 -4.30 -25.80 15.21
CA VAL A 25 -5.61 -25.60 15.82
C VAL A 25 -5.61 -26.17 17.22
N SER A 26 -6.08 -25.36 18.18
CA SER A 26 -6.38 -25.79 19.53
C SER A 26 -7.86 -25.58 19.82
N TRP A 27 -8.42 -26.35 20.73
CA TRP A 27 -9.82 -26.24 21.14
C TRP A 27 -9.99 -26.55 22.64
N ALA A 28 -11.08 -26.07 23.23
CA ALA A 28 -11.47 -26.38 24.61
C ALA A 28 -12.99 -26.26 24.76
N ARG A 29 -13.57 -26.92 25.76
CA ARG A 29 -14.98 -26.69 26.14
C ARG A 29 -15.05 -25.57 27.17
N SER A 30 -16.05 -24.70 27.05
CA SER A 30 -16.34 -23.70 28.08
C SER A 30 -16.69 -24.32 29.45
N THR A 31 -17.12 -25.58 29.47
CA THR A 31 -17.38 -26.38 30.67
C THR A 31 -16.12 -27.00 31.27
N ASN A 32 -15.03 -27.12 30.50
CA ASN A 32 -13.73 -27.60 30.99
C ASN A 32 -12.58 -26.73 30.45
N PRO A 33 -12.46 -25.47 30.91
CA PRO A 33 -11.48 -24.51 30.39
C PRO A 33 -10.03 -24.83 30.77
N LYS A 34 -9.78 -25.88 31.59
CA LYS A 34 -8.43 -26.32 31.95
C LYS A 34 -7.77 -27.18 30.88
N GLU A 35 -8.57 -27.83 30.05
CA GLU A 35 -8.11 -28.75 29.02
C GLU A 35 -8.16 -28.07 27.66
N VAL A 36 -7.04 -27.45 27.29
CA VAL A 36 -6.82 -26.95 25.93
C VAL A 36 -6.15 -28.06 25.13
N ASN A 37 -6.86 -28.61 24.17
CA ASN A 37 -6.43 -29.75 23.35
C ASN A 37 -5.95 -29.25 21.98
N ALA A 38 -4.94 -29.91 21.42
CA ALA A 38 -4.53 -29.70 20.04
C ALA A 38 -5.31 -30.62 19.09
N ILE A 39 -5.56 -30.15 17.87
CA ILE A 39 -6.00 -31.01 16.77
C ILE A 39 -4.75 -31.68 16.17
N ALA A 40 -4.87 -32.96 15.89
CA ALA A 40 -3.85 -33.81 15.27
C ALA A 40 -4.50 -34.68 14.18
N GLY A 41 -3.75 -35.63 13.63
CA GLY A 41 -4.28 -36.56 12.63
C GLY A 41 -4.50 -35.94 11.27
N TRP A 42 -3.78 -34.86 10.95
CA TRP A 42 -3.85 -34.18 9.66
C TRP A 42 -3.71 -35.15 8.50
N ALA A 43 -4.42 -34.88 7.41
CA ALA A 43 -4.35 -35.71 6.21
C ALA A 43 -2.89 -35.79 5.72
N SER A 44 -2.39 -37.01 5.53
CA SER A 44 -0.99 -37.28 5.23
C SER A 44 -0.85 -38.49 4.31
N GLU A 45 0.08 -38.39 3.36
CA GLU A 45 0.53 -39.54 2.55
C GLU A 45 1.55 -40.40 3.32
N ASP A 46 2.18 -39.83 4.36
CA ASP A 46 3.10 -40.53 5.27
C ASP A 46 2.43 -40.80 6.63
N HIS A 47 2.27 -42.07 6.97
CA HIS A 47 1.65 -42.52 8.22
C HIS A 47 2.41 -42.06 9.48
N ARG A 48 3.70 -41.70 9.36
CA ARG A 48 4.51 -41.21 10.47
C ARG A 48 4.08 -39.83 10.96
N ASN A 49 3.46 -39.01 10.10
CA ASN A 49 3.00 -37.66 10.43
C ASN A 49 1.63 -37.65 11.14
N LYS A 50 1.01 -38.82 11.37
CA LYS A 50 -0.35 -38.91 11.93
C LYS A 50 -0.48 -38.29 13.33
N ASN A 51 0.61 -38.27 14.09
CA ASN A 51 0.63 -37.70 15.44
C ASN A 51 1.10 -36.24 15.48
N GLU A 52 1.37 -35.64 14.32
CA GLU A 52 1.75 -34.23 14.25
C GLU A 52 0.58 -33.34 14.65
N ILE A 53 0.90 -32.34 15.46
CA ILE A 53 -0.03 -31.35 16.05
C ILE A 53 0.03 -30.01 15.30
N GLN A 54 0.93 -29.93 14.33
CA GLN A 54 1.03 -28.88 13.34
C GLN A 54 0.80 -29.46 11.96
N VAL A 55 0.41 -28.61 11.01
CA VAL A 55 0.30 -28.98 9.60
C VAL A 55 1.04 -27.95 8.74
N PRO A 56 1.81 -28.37 7.73
CA PRO A 56 2.43 -27.44 6.82
C PRO A 56 1.41 -26.49 6.16
N THR A 57 1.67 -25.18 6.16
CA THR A 57 0.89 -24.17 5.44
C THR A 57 1.25 -24.22 3.96
N LEU A 58 0.89 -25.35 3.35
CA LEU A 58 1.06 -25.68 1.95
C LEU A 58 -0.29 -26.01 1.35
N TYR A 59 -0.55 -25.51 0.15
CA TYR A 59 -1.79 -25.77 -0.57
C TYR A 59 -1.49 -25.91 -2.06
N ASP A 60 -1.89 -27.03 -2.66
CA ASP A 60 -1.85 -27.19 -4.11
C ASP A 60 -3.24 -26.95 -4.68
N ILE A 61 -3.41 -25.91 -5.49
CA ILE A 61 -4.71 -25.54 -6.05
C ILE A 61 -5.23 -26.63 -6.97
N GLY A 62 -4.35 -27.22 -7.81
CA GLY A 62 -4.75 -28.14 -8.87
C GLY A 62 -5.35 -29.45 -8.33
N SER A 63 -4.68 -30.07 -7.36
CA SER A 63 -5.14 -31.32 -6.73
C SER A 63 -6.03 -31.10 -5.51
N GLY A 64 -6.00 -29.90 -4.91
CA GLY A 64 -6.62 -29.62 -3.62
C GLY A 64 -5.95 -30.32 -2.44
N LYS A 65 -4.78 -30.95 -2.63
CA LYS A 65 -3.94 -31.49 -1.57
C LYS A 65 -3.33 -30.34 -0.76
N TRP A 66 -3.09 -30.59 0.51
CA TRP A 66 -2.63 -29.59 1.47
C TRP A 66 -1.84 -30.24 2.60
N GLY A 67 -1.04 -29.47 3.32
CA GLY A 67 -0.30 -29.99 4.47
C GLY A 67 0.58 -31.19 4.12
N TYR A 68 0.47 -32.27 4.90
CA TYR A 68 1.24 -33.50 4.69
C TYR A 68 0.73 -34.38 3.54
N GLN A 69 -0.31 -33.97 2.82
CA GLN A 69 -0.70 -34.64 1.57
C GLN A 69 0.19 -34.20 0.40
N ILE A 70 0.90 -33.08 0.54
CA ILE A 70 1.87 -32.63 -0.45
C ILE A 70 3.06 -33.57 -0.43
N THR A 71 3.35 -34.19 -1.56
CA THR A 71 4.52 -35.06 -1.74
C THR A 71 5.70 -34.27 -2.31
N PRO A 72 6.96 -34.74 -2.14
CA PRO A 72 8.15 -34.00 -2.59
C PRO A 72 8.27 -33.71 -4.09
N ASP A 73 7.44 -34.36 -4.92
CA ASP A 73 7.32 -34.21 -6.37
C ASP A 73 6.21 -33.23 -6.79
N MET A 74 5.58 -32.54 -5.83
CA MET A 74 4.57 -31.53 -6.08
C MET A 74 5.11 -30.12 -5.88
N THR A 75 4.53 -29.16 -6.60
CA THR A 75 4.83 -27.73 -6.49
C THR A 75 3.71 -26.96 -5.76
N PRO A 76 3.54 -27.10 -4.43
CA PRO A 76 2.47 -26.42 -3.70
C PRO A 76 2.69 -24.90 -3.59
N MET A 77 1.60 -24.15 -3.41
CA MET A 77 1.67 -22.79 -2.91
C MET A 77 2.10 -22.75 -1.44
N ARG A 78 2.84 -21.68 -1.15
CA ARG A 78 3.38 -21.33 0.17
C ARG A 78 3.39 -19.80 0.27
N TRP A 79 3.54 -19.22 1.47
CA TRP A 79 3.53 -17.74 1.66
C TRP A 79 2.27 -17.00 1.27
N PHE A 80 1.22 -17.70 0.84
CA PHE A 80 -0.01 -17.08 0.35
C PHE A 80 -0.75 -16.21 1.38
N LYS A 81 -0.59 -16.41 2.69
CA LYS A 81 -1.16 -15.48 3.71
C LYS A 81 -0.48 -14.08 3.68
N LEU A 82 0.75 -13.93 3.14
CA LEU A 82 1.38 -12.60 2.91
C LEU A 82 0.82 -11.88 1.68
N LEU A 83 0.16 -12.59 0.77
CA LEU A 83 -0.51 -11.99 -0.38
C LEU A 83 -1.77 -11.21 0.02
N LEU A 84 -2.18 -11.28 1.30
CA LEU A 84 -3.20 -10.41 1.87
C LEU A 84 -2.69 -8.99 2.18
N LEU A 85 -1.38 -8.74 2.04
CA LEU A 85 -0.76 -7.43 2.18
C LEU A 85 -0.53 -6.81 0.80
N ASN A 86 -0.72 -5.50 0.69
CA ASN A 86 -0.30 -4.72 -0.46
C ASN A 86 1.24 -4.72 -0.55
N ASN A 87 1.77 -4.67 -1.77
CA ASN A 87 3.21 -4.72 -2.00
C ASN A 87 3.97 -3.56 -1.31
N GLU A 88 3.33 -2.41 -1.17
CA GLU A 88 3.86 -1.20 -0.51
C GLU A 88 4.10 -1.42 0.99
N ASP A 89 3.22 -2.18 1.65
CA ASP A 89 3.33 -2.52 3.07
C ASP A 89 4.37 -3.63 3.35
N ILE A 90 4.85 -4.31 2.29
CA ILE A 90 6.02 -5.17 2.34
C ILE A 90 7.26 -4.31 2.06
N THR A 91 7.65 -3.54 3.06
CA THR A 91 8.68 -2.47 2.96
C THR A 91 10.10 -2.98 2.70
N LYS A 92 10.37 -4.28 2.87
CA LYS A 92 11.67 -4.88 2.55
C LYS A 92 11.64 -5.54 1.19
N GLU A 93 12.50 -5.05 0.29
CA GLU A 93 12.73 -5.65 -1.03
C GLU A 93 13.11 -7.13 -0.96
N GLU A 94 13.95 -7.53 0.00
CA GLU A 94 14.35 -8.94 0.21
C GLU A 94 13.15 -9.89 0.43
N ILE A 95 12.02 -9.37 0.92
CA ILE A 95 10.81 -10.13 1.22
C ILE A 95 9.78 -9.97 0.10
N ARG A 96 9.65 -8.75 -0.44
CA ARG A 96 8.81 -8.48 -1.61
C ARG A 96 9.25 -9.32 -2.81
N ASN A 97 10.55 -9.53 -2.95
CA ASN A 97 11.20 -10.28 -4.02
C ASN A 97 11.63 -11.68 -3.56
N ALA A 98 11.13 -12.16 -2.42
CA ALA A 98 11.41 -13.52 -1.97
C ALA A 98 10.90 -14.52 -3.05
N PRO A 99 11.75 -15.43 -3.56
CA PRO A 99 11.42 -16.32 -4.68
C PRO A 99 10.10 -17.07 -4.55
N GLN A 100 9.61 -17.26 -3.33
CA GLN A 100 8.48 -18.11 -3.04
C GLN A 100 7.23 -17.33 -2.60
N LEU A 101 7.36 -16.03 -2.31
CA LEU A 101 6.24 -15.09 -2.48
C LEU A 101 5.98 -14.88 -3.97
N GLN A 102 7.06 -14.80 -4.76
CA GLN A 102 6.96 -14.74 -6.21
C GLN A 102 6.35 -16.02 -6.78
N GLN A 103 6.82 -17.22 -6.40
CA GLN A 103 6.19 -18.48 -6.78
C GLN A 103 4.70 -18.53 -6.41
N ALA A 104 4.30 -17.99 -5.26
CA ALA A 104 2.89 -17.93 -4.88
C ALA A 104 2.09 -17.01 -5.83
N ARG A 105 2.65 -15.85 -6.19
CA ARG A 105 2.07 -14.98 -7.22
C ARG A 105 2.02 -15.72 -8.56
N ASP A 106 3.10 -16.36 -8.99
CA ASP A 106 3.17 -17.08 -10.27
C ASP A 106 2.16 -18.24 -10.33
N ILE A 107 2.00 -19.01 -9.25
CA ILE A 107 1.00 -20.09 -9.19
C ILE A 107 -0.42 -19.51 -9.27
N LEU A 108 -0.69 -18.38 -8.61
CA LEU A 108 -1.97 -17.67 -8.74
C LEU A 108 -2.20 -17.18 -10.17
N ASN A 109 -1.21 -16.51 -10.76
CA ASN A 109 -1.27 -16.00 -12.14
C ASN A 109 -1.50 -17.12 -13.16
N LYS A 110 -0.89 -18.29 -12.95
CA LYS A 110 -1.00 -19.47 -13.83
C LYS A 110 -2.26 -20.31 -13.56
N CYS A 111 -2.96 -20.06 -12.47
CA CYS A 111 -4.15 -20.82 -12.11
C CYS A 111 -5.33 -20.45 -13.03
N ARG A 112 -5.79 -21.40 -13.84
CA ARG A 112 -6.90 -21.18 -14.79
C ARG A 112 -8.26 -20.89 -14.15
N GLN A 113 -8.39 -21.01 -12.83
CA GLN A 113 -9.68 -20.99 -12.12
C GLN A 113 -10.11 -19.61 -11.61
N HIS A 114 -9.43 -18.52 -11.95
CA HIS A 114 -9.80 -17.18 -11.48
C HIS A 114 -9.84 -17.03 -9.94
N ILE A 115 -8.83 -17.55 -9.24
CA ILE A 115 -8.78 -17.64 -7.77
C ILE A 115 -7.89 -16.51 -7.22
N THR A 116 -8.37 -15.74 -6.25
CA THR A 116 -7.61 -14.65 -5.60
C THR A 116 -6.73 -15.15 -4.44
N ALA A 117 -5.85 -14.28 -3.92
CA ALA A 117 -5.11 -14.58 -2.68
C ALA A 117 -6.03 -14.85 -1.48
N VAL A 118 -7.13 -14.10 -1.37
CA VAL A 118 -8.16 -14.30 -0.35
C VAL A 118 -8.83 -15.66 -0.50
N ASP A 119 -9.10 -16.08 -1.74
CA ASP A 119 -9.66 -17.40 -2.03
C ASP A 119 -8.69 -18.53 -1.69
N VAL A 120 -7.41 -18.42 -2.03
CA VAL A 120 -6.41 -19.44 -1.66
C VAL A 120 -6.30 -19.57 -0.15
N VAL A 121 -6.22 -18.46 0.58
CA VAL A 121 -6.23 -18.48 2.04
C VAL A 121 -7.54 -19.11 2.53
N GLY A 122 -8.68 -18.74 1.96
CA GLY A 122 -9.99 -19.28 2.30
C GLY A 122 -10.12 -20.79 2.06
N LEU A 123 -9.64 -21.29 0.92
CA LEU A 123 -9.63 -22.70 0.54
C LEU A 123 -8.70 -23.52 1.44
N TYR A 124 -7.52 -22.99 1.75
CA TYR A 124 -6.63 -23.62 2.72
C TYR A 124 -7.27 -23.65 4.13
N LEU A 125 -7.83 -22.52 4.58
CA LEU A 125 -8.56 -22.45 5.86
C LEU A 125 -9.77 -23.39 5.88
N GLN A 126 -10.44 -23.59 4.74
CA GLN A 126 -11.52 -24.56 4.58
C GLN A 126 -11.03 -25.96 4.89
N LYS A 127 -9.89 -26.37 4.32
CA LYS A 127 -9.30 -27.69 4.60
C LYS A 127 -8.98 -27.89 6.08
N VAL A 128 -8.38 -26.87 6.70
CA VAL A 128 -8.10 -26.89 8.15
C VAL A 128 -9.39 -26.96 8.96
N TRP A 129 -10.41 -26.19 8.57
CA TRP A 129 -11.72 -26.15 9.23
C TRP A 129 -12.47 -27.47 9.10
N ASP A 130 -12.57 -28.04 7.89
CA ASP A 130 -13.23 -29.31 7.62
C ASP A 130 -12.59 -30.45 8.41
N HIS A 131 -11.25 -30.53 8.43
CA HIS A 131 -10.53 -31.52 9.23
C HIS A 131 -10.79 -31.35 10.72
N THR A 132 -10.71 -30.11 11.21
CA THR A 132 -10.99 -29.78 12.62
C THR A 132 -12.42 -30.18 12.98
N TYR A 133 -13.38 -29.77 12.17
CA TYR A 133 -14.79 -29.98 12.39
C TYR A 133 -15.12 -31.49 12.37
N ALA A 134 -14.65 -32.24 11.37
CA ALA A 134 -14.79 -33.69 11.31
C ALA A 134 -14.17 -34.39 12.52
N THR A 135 -12.95 -34.00 12.91
CA THR A 135 -12.27 -34.54 14.10
C THR A 135 -13.10 -34.29 15.35
N LEU A 136 -13.60 -33.07 15.54
CA LEU A 136 -14.41 -32.72 16.70
C LEU A 136 -15.76 -33.46 16.71
N ARG A 137 -16.39 -33.74 15.56
CA ARG A 137 -17.63 -34.56 15.50
C ARG A 137 -17.44 -35.96 16.07
N THR A 138 -16.24 -36.53 15.95
CA THR A 138 -15.95 -37.86 16.51
C THR A 138 -15.79 -37.84 18.03
N MET A 139 -15.48 -36.68 18.60
CA MET A 139 -15.19 -36.50 20.02
C MET A 139 -16.34 -35.85 20.80
N LEU A 140 -17.16 -35.04 20.12
CA LEU A 140 -18.20 -34.20 20.70
C LEU A 140 -19.41 -34.10 19.75
N ASP A 141 -20.60 -33.93 20.32
CA ASP A 141 -21.80 -33.54 19.59
C ASP A 141 -21.74 -32.05 19.21
N ILE A 142 -20.83 -31.69 18.32
CA ILE A 142 -20.58 -30.29 17.97
C ILE A 142 -21.78 -29.64 17.27
N GLU A 143 -22.67 -30.42 16.65
CA GLU A 143 -23.83 -29.89 15.94
C GLU A 143 -24.81 -29.16 16.85
N ASN A 144 -24.95 -29.66 18.07
CA ASN A 144 -25.79 -29.08 19.10
C ASN A 144 -25.01 -28.18 20.07
N LEU A 145 -23.85 -27.66 19.64
CA LEU A 145 -23.03 -26.74 20.43
C LEU A 145 -22.77 -25.41 19.72
N PRO A 146 -22.90 -24.26 20.41
CA PRO A 146 -22.48 -22.98 19.88
C PRO A 146 -20.96 -22.96 19.73
N LEU A 147 -20.48 -22.44 18.59
CA LEU A 147 -19.05 -22.36 18.30
C LEU A 147 -18.57 -20.90 18.37
N ARG A 148 -17.42 -20.72 19.02
CA ARG A 148 -16.66 -19.48 18.99
C ARG A 148 -15.29 -19.78 18.41
N VAL A 149 -14.91 -19.08 17.35
CA VAL A 149 -13.70 -19.33 16.58
C VAL A 149 -12.81 -18.10 16.61
N ALA A 150 -11.51 -18.32 16.80
CA ALA A 150 -10.49 -17.29 16.72
C ALA A 150 -9.48 -17.62 15.63
N ILE A 151 -9.14 -16.62 14.82
CA ILE A 151 -8.03 -16.66 13.87
C ILE A 151 -6.97 -15.67 14.36
N THR A 152 -5.72 -16.12 14.44
CA THR A 152 -4.64 -15.24 14.89
C THR A 152 -3.99 -14.49 13.74
N ILE A 153 -3.65 -13.24 13.99
CA ILE A 153 -3.04 -12.33 13.00
C ILE A 153 -1.81 -11.61 13.59
N PRO A 154 -0.82 -11.22 12.76
CA PRO A 154 0.30 -10.41 13.21
C PRO A 154 -0.13 -9.03 13.71
N ALA A 155 0.56 -8.52 14.74
CA ALA A 155 0.23 -7.25 15.41
C ALA A 155 0.44 -5.98 14.56
N ILE A 156 1.12 -6.11 13.43
CA ILE A 156 1.42 -5.04 12.48
C ILE A 156 0.44 -5.00 11.30
N TRP A 157 -0.47 -5.97 11.18
CA TRP A 157 -1.33 -6.05 10.01
C TRP A 157 -2.28 -4.84 9.91
N PRO A 158 -2.28 -4.13 8.77
CA PRO A 158 -3.17 -3.01 8.53
C PRO A 158 -4.62 -3.49 8.46
N ALA A 159 -5.57 -2.58 8.71
CA ALA A 159 -7.00 -2.92 8.80
C ALA A 159 -7.54 -3.63 7.54
N TYR A 160 -7.01 -3.32 6.35
CA TYR A 160 -7.43 -3.98 5.11
C TYR A 160 -7.04 -5.48 5.10
N ALA A 161 -5.85 -5.84 5.59
CA ALA A 161 -5.40 -7.24 5.66
C ALA A 161 -6.20 -8.03 6.69
N GLN A 162 -6.61 -7.37 7.78
CA GLN A 162 -7.54 -7.94 8.77
C GLN A 162 -8.93 -8.18 8.14
N SER A 163 -9.42 -7.26 7.30
CA SER A 163 -10.65 -7.45 6.52
C SER A 163 -10.53 -8.66 5.58
N ALA A 164 -9.45 -8.73 4.81
CA ALA A 164 -9.19 -9.82 3.87
C ALA A 164 -9.13 -11.20 4.56
N MET A 165 -8.60 -11.27 5.79
CA MET A 165 -8.63 -12.49 6.60
C MET A 165 -10.05 -12.88 7.05
N ARG A 166 -10.93 -11.91 7.33
CA ARG A 166 -12.35 -12.20 7.61
C ARG A 166 -13.07 -12.72 6.38
N ASP A 167 -12.77 -12.16 5.21
CA ASP A 167 -13.31 -12.62 3.92
C ASP A 167 -12.87 -14.06 3.63
N ALA A 168 -11.58 -14.37 3.84
CA ALA A 168 -11.05 -15.74 3.75
C ALA A 168 -11.73 -16.72 4.73
N ALA A 169 -12.00 -16.28 5.96
CA ALA A 169 -12.72 -17.10 6.93
C ALA A 169 -14.18 -17.36 6.54
N SER A 170 -14.81 -16.41 5.84
CA SER A 170 -16.14 -16.57 5.25
C SER A 170 -16.12 -17.64 4.15
N ILE A 171 -15.15 -17.55 3.22
CA ILE A 171 -14.94 -18.54 2.15
C ILE A 171 -14.70 -19.94 2.72
N ALA A 172 -13.94 -20.03 3.82
CA ALA A 172 -13.67 -21.28 4.52
C ALA A 172 -14.93 -21.95 5.14
N GLY A 173 -16.07 -21.28 5.13
CA GLY A 173 -17.31 -21.77 5.72
C GLY A 173 -17.34 -21.77 7.24
N ILE A 174 -16.39 -21.08 7.89
CA ILE A 174 -16.29 -21.00 9.36
C ILE A 174 -17.54 -20.32 9.95
N MET A 175 -18.06 -19.31 9.25
CA MET A 175 -19.24 -18.54 9.65
C MET A 175 -20.54 -19.05 9.01
N LYS A 176 -20.52 -20.24 8.39
CA LYS A 176 -21.73 -20.82 7.79
C LYS A 176 -22.83 -20.97 8.84
N HIS A 177 -24.06 -20.65 8.46
CA HIS A 177 -25.22 -20.77 9.35
C HIS A 177 -25.41 -22.21 9.84
N ARG A 178 -25.81 -22.34 11.10
CA ARG A 178 -26.09 -23.60 11.79
C ARG A 178 -27.40 -23.44 12.57
N ASP A 179 -28.16 -24.52 12.71
CA ASP A 179 -29.49 -24.49 13.33
C ASP A 179 -29.49 -23.95 14.77
N ILE A 180 -28.38 -24.12 15.49
CA ILE A 180 -28.20 -23.62 16.86
C ILE A 180 -27.74 -22.14 16.94
N GLY A 181 -27.62 -21.47 15.79
CA GLY A 181 -27.20 -20.07 15.67
C GLY A 181 -25.84 -19.90 15.00
N GLU A 182 -25.45 -18.64 14.83
CA GLU A 182 -24.24 -18.27 14.11
C GLU A 182 -22.95 -18.58 14.90
N THR A 183 -21.93 -19.03 14.18
CA THR A 183 -20.57 -19.14 14.71
C THR A 183 -19.96 -17.74 14.82
N THR A 184 -19.48 -17.37 16.01
CA THR A 184 -18.80 -16.07 16.18
C THR A 184 -17.33 -16.16 15.81
N LEU A 185 -16.84 -15.24 14.98
CA LEU A 185 -15.42 -15.12 14.61
C LEU A 185 -14.76 -13.93 15.31
N THR A 186 -13.55 -14.12 15.83
CA THR A 186 -12.73 -13.05 16.42
C THR A 186 -11.30 -13.12 15.92
N LEU A 187 -10.70 -11.99 15.54
CA LEU A 187 -9.27 -11.92 15.24
C LEU A 187 -8.49 -11.66 16.53
N VAL A 188 -7.42 -12.41 16.77
CA VAL A 188 -6.58 -12.29 17.97
C VAL A 188 -5.15 -12.01 17.57
N GLN A 189 -4.48 -11.07 18.23
CA GLN A 189 -3.08 -10.78 17.91
C GLN A 189 -2.16 -11.92 18.34
N GLU A 190 -1.26 -12.35 17.46
CA GLU A 190 -0.31 -13.44 17.70
C GLU A 190 0.51 -13.27 19.00
N PRO A 191 1.16 -12.10 19.27
CA PRO A 191 1.92 -11.92 20.51
C PRO A 191 1.05 -11.86 21.78
N GLU A 192 -0.19 -11.37 21.70
CA GLU A 192 -1.15 -11.41 22.82
C GLU A 192 -1.52 -12.85 23.15
N ALA A 193 -1.86 -13.64 22.14
CA ALA A 193 -2.18 -15.04 22.31
C ALA A 193 -0.99 -15.82 22.90
N ALA A 194 0.22 -15.61 22.36
CA ALA A 194 1.42 -16.26 22.87
C ALA A 194 1.66 -15.97 24.36
N ALA A 195 1.41 -14.72 24.79
CA ALA A 195 1.49 -14.33 26.19
C ALA A 195 0.45 -15.05 27.05
N LEU A 196 -0.82 -15.06 26.64
CA LEU A 196 -1.90 -15.73 27.38
C LEU A 196 -1.59 -17.22 27.61
N ALA A 197 -1.11 -17.93 26.59
CA ALA A 197 -0.76 -19.34 26.75
C ALA A 197 0.42 -19.57 27.68
N SER A 198 1.49 -18.78 27.54
CA SER A 198 2.69 -18.90 28.37
C SER A 198 2.36 -18.67 29.85
N LEU A 199 1.40 -17.80 30.13
CA LEU A 199 0.95 -17.47 31.48
C LEU A 199 -0.06 -18.46 32.04
N PHE A 200 -0.89 -19.07 31.20
CA PHE A 200 -1.77 -20.15 31.63
C PHE A 200 -0.98 -21.38 32.10
N GLN A 201 0.18 -21.63 31.48
CA GLN A 201 1.13 -22.67 31.91
C GLN A 201 1.83 -22.34 33.24
N ARG A 202 1.74 -21.10 33.71
CA ARG A 202 2.41 -20.60 34.93
C ARG A 202 1.93 -21.25 36.23
N ASN A 203 0.83 -22.01 36.22
CA ASN A 203 0.59 -22.96 37.31
C ASN A 203 1.79 -23.93 37.53
N SER A 204 2.71 -24.00 36.56
CA SER A 204 3.97 -24.77 36.56
C SER A 204 5.24 -23.90 36.74
N SER A 205 5.16 -22.56 36.85
CA SER A 205 6.35 -21.66 36.96
C SER A 205 6.08 -20.39 37.80
N PRO A 206 6.30 -20.42 39.13
CA PRO A 206 5.86 -19.39 40.08
C PRO A 206 6.56 -18.00 39.99
N GLU A 207 7.40 -17.74 38.99
CA GLU A 207 8.44 -16.69 39.04
C GLU A 207 8.02 -15.24 38.72
N ILE A 208 6.79 -14.97 38.23
CA ILE A 208 6.36 -13.62 37.75
C ILE A 208 5.23 -13.00 38.63
N GLN A 209 5.50 -12.58 39.84
CA GLN A 209 4.49 -12.17 40.82
C GLN A 209 3.75 -10.86 40.47
N ARG A 210 2.69 -10.56 41.22
CA ARG A 210 2.02 -9.25 41.16
C ARG A 210 3.03 -8.09 41.16
N ASN A 211 2.80 -7.10 40.31
CA ASN A 211 3.66 -5.94 40.04
C ASN A 211 4.98 -6.23 39.32
N GLU A 212 5.26 -7.48 38.94
CA GLU A 212 6.38 -7.80 38.06
C GLU A 212 5.95 -7.72 36.59
N SER A 213 6.90 -7.32 35.74
CA SER A 213 6.73 -7.23 34.29
C SER A 213 7.50 -8.33 33.58
N PHE A 214 7.06 -8.71 32.38
CA PHE A 214 7.76 -9.66 31.51
C PHE A 214 7.60 -9.27 30.05
N VAL A 215 8.52 -9.73 29.22
CA VAL A 215 8.51 -9.56 27.76
C VAL A 215 8.17 -10.90 27.13
N VAL A 216 7.40 -10.89 26.06
CA VAL A 216 7.14 -12.04 25.20
C VAL A 216 7.70 -11.73 23.83
N CYS A 217 8.59 -12.58 23.34
CA CYS A 217 9.18 -12.51 22.00
C CYS A 217 8.68 -13.73 21.21
N ASP A 218 7.69 -13.51 20.35
CA ASP A 218 7.24 -14.51 19.38
C ASP A 218 8.17 -14.46 18.16
N ALA A 219 9.19 -15.31 18.21
CA ALA A 219 10.11 -15.52 17.10
C ALA A 219 9.53 -16.62 16.20
N GLY A 220 8.82 -16.20 15.17
CA GLY A 220 8.24 -17.08 14.17
C GLY A 220 9.19 -17.37 13.00
N GLY A 221 8.66 -18.05 11.99
CA GLY A 221 9.41 -18.29 10.75
C GLY A 221 9.73 -17.01 9.97
N GLY A 222 8.89 -15.97 10.09
CA GLY A 222 8.88 -14.84 9.15
C GLY A 222 8.86 -13.49 9.84
N THR A 223 8.06 -13.38 10.89
CA THR A 223 8.01 -12.21 11.75
C THR A 223 8.59 -12.53 13.11
N VAL A 224 9.10 -11.48 13.76
CA VAL A 224 9.46 -11.48 15.17
C VAL A 224 8.63 -10.38 15.82
N ASP A 225 7.72 -10.78 16.70
CA ASP A 225 6.80 -9.87 17.39
C ASP A 225 7.16 -9.84 18.89
N VAL A 226 7.25 -8.63 19.46
CA VAL A 226 7.61 -8.45 20.88
C VAL A 226 6.57 -7.60 21.58
N ILE A 227 6.10 -8.08 22.74
CA ILE A 227 5.13 -7.38 23.61
C ILE A 227 5.53 -7.51 25.07
N SER A 228 5.05 -6.62 25.93
CA SER A 228 5.32 -6.70 27.37
C SER A 228 4.10 -6.43 28.24
N TYR A 229 4.01 -7.17 29.33
CA TYR A 229 2.90 -7.11 30.27
C TYR A 229 3.38 -7.01 31.70
N LYS A 230 2.53 -6.44 32.55
CA LYS A 230 2.68 -6.43 34.01
C LYS A 230 1.52 -7.15 34.65
N VAL A 231 1.83 -7.95 35.66
CA VAL A 231 0.83 -8.71 36.42
C VAL A 231 0.17 -7.79 37.44
N ILE A 232 -1.14 -7.57 37.29
CA ILE A 232 -1.93 -6.71 38.18
C ILE A 232 -2.56 -7.49 39.32
N SER A 233 -3.05 -8.68 39.01
CA SER A 233 -3.64 -9.61 39.95
C SER A 233 -3.28 -11.03 39.55
N GLU A 234 -3.08 -11.90 40.54
CA GLU A 234 -2.83 -13.32 40.30
C GLU A 234 -4.12 -14.14 40.35
N ARG A 235 -5.17 -13.63 41.01
CA ARG A 235 -6.49 -14.27 41.14
C ARG A 235 -7.59 -13.19 41.25
N PRO A 236 -8.40 -12.96 40.20
CA PRO A 236 -8.24 -13.48 38.83
C PRO A 236 -6.94 -13.01 38.20
N PHE A 237 -6.39 -13.80 37.28
CA PHE A 237 -5.11 -13.50 36.67
C PHE A 237 -5.26 -12.37 35.63
N GLN A 238 -4.79 -11.17 35.99
CA GLN A 238 -5.04 -9.96 35.21
C GLN A 238 -3.73 -9.28 34.82
N LEU A 239 -3.70 -8.81 33.57
CA LEU A 239 -2.54 -8.23 32.93
C LEU A 239 -2.85 -6.84 32.40
N GLU A 240 -1.89 -5.93 32.55
CA GLU A 240 -1.86 -4.68 31.81
C GLU A 240 -0.69 -4.70 30.82
N GLU A 241 -0.91 -4.21 29.61
CA GLU A 241 0.19 -3.92 28.68
C GLU A 241 1.10 -2.83 29.29
N CYS A 242 2.40 -3.12 29.40
CA CYS A 242 3.37 -2.23 30.05
C CYS A 242 3.62 -0.99 29.20
N VAL A 243 3.98 -1.24 27.94
CA VAL A 243 4.31 -0.27 26.91
C VAL A 243 3.70 -0.77 25.60
N PRO A 244 3.34 0.11 24.65
CA PRO A 244 2.90 -0.32 23.33
C PRO A 244 3.87 -1.35 22.74
N GLY A 245 3.40 -2.54 22.37
CA GLY A 245 4.26 -3.53 21.70
C GLY A 245 4.81 -2.99 20.37
N ASN A 246 6.13 -2.85 20.25
CA ASN A 246 6.91 -2.36 19.08
C ASN A 246 6.12 -1.83 17.88
N GLY A 247 5.42 -0.73 18.10
CA GLY A 247 4.68 0.06 17.13
C GLY A 247 4.57 1.45 17.70
N ASP A 248 5.64 2.22 17.51
CA ASP A 248 5.80 3.64 17.82
C ASP A 248 5.50 4.04 19.28
N GLY A 249 6.55 4.27 20.07
CA GLY A 249 6.44 4.54 21.51
C GLY A 249 7.72 5.10 22.13
N SER A 250 8.10 6.32 21.75
CA SER A 250 8.91 7.29 22.50
C SER A 250 10.45 7.19 22.66
N ARG A 251 11.04 8.38 22.46
CA ARG A 251 12.23 9.00 23.11
C ARG A 251 13.52 8.18 23.24
N CYS A 252 14.26 8.03 22.14
CA CYS A 252 15.72 7.78 22.22
C CYS A 252 16.47 8.68 21.22
N HIS A 253 17.47 9.41 21.74
CA HIS A 253 18.13 10.58 21.15
C HIS A 253 19.17 10.28 20.05
N PHE A 254 18.97 9.23 19.23
CA PHE A 254 19.91 8.83 18.17
C PHE A 254 19.15 8.51 16.87
N LEU A 255 18.96 9.52 16.02
CA LEU A 255 17.99 9.52 14.92
C LEU A 255 18.46 8.79 13.64
N LEU A 256 19.76 8.51 13.46
CA LEU A 256 20.25 7.95 12.19
C LEU A 256 20.33 6.41 12.17
N PHE A 257 20.39 5.75 13.33
CA PHE A 257 20.48 4.28 13.43
C PHE A 257 19.11 3.62 13.69
N LYS A 258 18.11 4.38 14.15
CA LYS A 258 16.79 3.85 14.58
C LYS A 258 15.85 3.52 13.41
N ILE A 259 15.82 4.35 12.38
CA ILE A 259 14.93 4.16 11.20
C ILE A 259 15.30 2.89 10.41
N LEU A 260 16.61 2.61 10.27
CA LEU A 260 17.08 1.38 9.63
C LEU A 260 16.88 0.13 10.50
N THR A 261 16.81 0.26 11.83
CA THR A 261 16.77 -0.90 12.74
C THR A 261 15.33 -1.34 13.09
N ASP A 262 14.38 -0.41 13.21
CA ASP A 262 13.00 -0.70 13.65
C ASP A 262 12.15 -1.44 12.60
N ILE A 263 12.47 -1.28 11.31
CA ILE A 263 11.88 -2.06 10.20
C ILE A 263 12.68 -3.33 9.94
N THR A 264 14.01 -3.33 10.18
CA THR A 264 14.84 -4.51 9.94
C THR A 264 14.65 -5.63 10.97
N GLY A 265 14.36 -5.31 12.23
CA GLY A 265 14.15 -6.29 13.30
C GLY A 265 12.87 -7.14 13.15
N LYS A 266 11.76 -6.56 12.65
CA LYS A 266 10.43 -7.21 12.63
C LYS A 266 10.30 -8.34 11.61
N LEU A 267 11.18 -8.34 10.61
CA LEU A 267 11.27 -9.38 9.60
C LEU A 267 12.63 -10.07 9.70
N ALA A 268 12.93 -10.56 10.90
CA ALA A 268 14.17 -11.27 11.25
C ALA A 268 13.90 -12.73 11.67
N GLY A 269 12.82 -13.32 11.14
CA GLY A 269 12.43 -14.71 11.43
C GLY A 269 13.38 -15.76 10.84
N ALA A 270 13.01 -17.03 10.95
CA ALA A 270 13.82 -18.17 10.51
C ALA A 270 14.17 -18.17 9.03
N PHE A 271 13.40 -17.46 8.19
CA PHE A 271 13.63 -17.39 6.75
C PHE A 271 15.03 -16.86 6.38
N GLN A 272 15.61 -15.94 7.15
CA GLN A 272 16.94 -15.42 6.85
C GLN A 272 18.03 -16.49 7.07
N ILE A 273 17.77 -17.44 7.98
CA ILE A 273 18.67 -18.56 8.27
C ILE A 273 18.68 -19.53 7.09
N ASP A 274 17.49 -19.86 6.59
CA ASP A 274 17.32 -20.71 5.41
C ASP A 274 17.92 -20.05 4.17
N GLN A 275 17.79 -18.73 4.03
CA GLN A 275 18.40 -17.96 2.95
C GLN A 275 19.94 -18.00 2.98
N ALA A 276 20.53 -17.91 4.17
CA ALA A 276 21.97 -17.98 4.32
C ALA A 276 22.50 -19.39 4.00
N PHE A 277 21.80 -20.44 4.44
CA PHE A 277 22.19 -21.82 4.20
C PHE A 277 22.13 -22.20 2.70
N VAL A 278 21.06 -21.85 1.98
CA VAL A 278 21.01 -22.23 0.56
C VAL A 278 21.96 -21.38 -0.28
N SER A 279 22.21 -20.11 0.09
CA SER A 279 23.28 -19.31 -0.53
C SER A 279 24.64 -20.00 -0.35
N PHE A 280 24.89 -20.55 0.83
CA PHE A 280 26.08 -21.33 1.13
C PHE A 280 26.18 -22.61 0.28
N LEU A 281 25.08 -23.36 0.15
CA LEU A 281 25.01 -24.57 -0.69
C LEU A 281 25.42 -24.28 -2.14
N ARG A 282 24.94 -23.17 -2.72
CA ARG A 282 25.29 -22.77 -4.11
C ARG A 282 26.71 -22.31 -4.29
N GLY A 283 27.28 -21.69 -3.26
CA GLY A 283 28.68 -21.29 -3.28
C GLY A 283 29.65 -22.48 -3.33
N LYS A 284 29.20 -23.71 -3.03
CA LYS A 284 30.05 -24.91 -3.07
C LYS A 284 30.14 -25.46 -4.49
N THR A 285 31.16 -25.02 -5.23
CA THR A 285 31.49 -25.47 -6.61
C THR A 285 31.60 -26.99 -6.82
N ARG A 286 31.81 -27.77 -5.75
CA ARG A 286 31.90 -29.23 -5.80
C ARG A 286 30.54 -29.95 -5.70
N LEU A 287 29.49 -29.23 -5.33
CA LEU A 287 28.12 -29.74 -5.25
C LEU A 287 27.32 -29.22 -6.44
N LYS A 288 26.95 -30.13 -7.34
CA LYS A 288 26.04 -29.89 -8.47
C LYS A 288 24.59 -30.00 -8.03
N ILE A 289 24.22 -29.17 -7.06
CA ILE A 289 22.89 -29.16 -6.45
C ILE A 289 21.80 -28.95 -7.51
N ASP A 290 22.10 -28.11 -8.50
CA ASP A 290 21.23 -27.73 -9.62
C ASP A 290 20.97 -28.86 -10.61
N SER A 291 21.69 -29.98 -10.47
CA SER A 291 21.50 -31.17 -11.30
C SER A 291 20.67 -32.25 -10.63
N LEU A 292 20.23 -32.03 -9.39
CA LEU A 292 19.31 -32.91 -8.70
C LEU A 292 17.91 -32.76 -9.27
N LYS A 293 17.13 -33.85 -9.21
CA LYS A 293 15.68 -33.72 -9.37
C LYS A 293 15.11 -32.98 -8.16
N ASP A 294 14.05 -32.24 -8.38
CA ASP A 294 13.35 -31.48 -7.35
C ASP A 294 12.98 -32.33 -6.13
N SER A 295 12.36 -33.49 -6.36
CA SER A 295 12.09 -34.48 -5.30
C SER A 295 13.33 -34.93 -4.50
N GLU A 296 14.50 -35.05 -5.13
CA GLU A 296 15.75 -35.47 -4.48
C GLU A 296 16.32 -34.33 -3.62
N TYR A 297 16.26 -33.09 -4.11
CA TYR A 297 16.66 -31.92 -3.33
C TYR A 297 15.68 -31.66 -2.17
N ASN A 298 14.38 -31.68 -2.43
CA ASN A 298 13.33 -31.43 -1.43
C ASN A 298 13.48 -32.38 -0.24
N GLN A 299 13.69 -33.66 -0.53
CA GLN A 299 13.93 -34.66 0.50
C GLN A 299 15.21 -34.38 1.30
N PHE A 300 16.27 -33.92 0.64
CA PHE A 300 17.53 -33.54 1.28
C PHE A 300 17.34 -32.35 2.23
N ILE A 301 16.76 -31.24 1.78
CA ILE A 301 16.54 -30.06 2.63
C ILE A 301 15.62 -30.38 3.79
N LEU A 302 14.49 -31.07 3.54
CA LEU A 302 13.55 -31.40 4.60
C LEU A 302 14.19 -32.25 5.69
N ARG A 303 14.91 -33.31 5.32
CA ARG A 303 15.45 -34.27 6.30
C ARG A 303 16.75 -33.82 6.94
N GLU A 304 17.71 -33.38 6.13
CA GLU A 304 19.07 -33.11 6.59
C GLU A 304 19.19 -31.70 7.18
N TRP A 305 18.53 -30.70 6.58
CA TRP A 305 18.59 -29.31 7.04
C TRP A 305 17.47 -28.99 8.03
N GLU A 306 16.22 -29.06 7.58
CA GLU A 306 15.09 -28.52 8.33
C GLU A 306 14.75 -29.33 9.58
N LEU A 307 14.59 -30.65 9.44
CA LEU A 307 14.34 -31.55 10.57
C LEU A 307 15.63 -31.96 11.31
N GLY A 308 16.80 -31.74 10.68
CA GLY A 308 18.12 -32.16 11.17
C GLY A 308 18.95 -31.00 11.72
N ALA A 309 19.91 -30.53 10.91
CA ALA A 309 20.97 -29.62 11.33
C ALA A 309 20.47 -28.28 11.90
N LYS A 310 19.42 -27.69 11.33
CA LYS A 310 18.89 -26.39 11.78
C LYS A 310 18.27 -26.45 13.17
N ARG A 311 17.42 -27.46 13.43
CA ARG A 311 16.71 -27.62 14.71
C ARG A 311 17.59 -28.13 15.84
N SER A 312 18.61 -28.92 15.51
CA SER A 312 19.55 -29.49 16.50
C SER A 312 20.74 -28.58 16.84
N PHE A 313 20.85 -27.40 16.21
CA PHE A 313 21.95 -26.48 16.45
C PHE A 313 21.85 -25.78 17.82
N SER A 314 22.92 -25.89 18.62
CA SER A 314 23.07 -25.21 19.91
C SER A 314 24.50 -24.74 20.14
N ASN A 315 24.70 -23.77 21.04
CA ASN A 315 26.03 -23.26 21.37
C ASN A 315 26.81 -24.27 22.25
N ALA A 316 26.08 -25.02 23.09
CA ALA A 316 26.59 -26.02 24.03
C ALA A 316 27.08 -27.33 23.36
N SER A 317 26.82 -27.55 22.08
CA SER A 317 27.28 -28.76 21.39
C SER A 317 28.80 -28.76 21.18
N ASP A 318 29.48 -29.84 21.58
CA ASP A 318 30.88 -30.14 21.24
C ASP A 318 31.08 -30.50 19.75
N ARG A 319 29.99 -30.53 18.96
CA ARG A 319 30.06 -30.80 17.52
C ARG A 319 30.67 -29.60 16.79
N GLU A 320 31.94 -29.76 16.42
CA GLU A 320 32.67 -28.82 15.56
C GLU A 320 32.13 -28.79 14.12
N LYS A 321 31.53 -29.89 13.66
CA LYS A 321 31.01 -30.02 12.29
C LYS A 321 29.67 -30.77 12.24
N TYR A 322 28.80 -30.30 11.36
CA TYR A 322 27.56 -30.95 10.96
C TYR A 322 27.79 -31.63 9.61
N HIS A 323 27.51 -32.92 9.55
CA HIS A 323 27.68 -33.73 8.34
C HIS A 323 26.32 -33.98 7.73
N LEU A 324 26.06 -33.33 6.59
CA LEU A 324 24.85 -33.52 5.81
C LEU A 324 25.15 -34.46 4.64
N HIS A 325 24.14 -35.21 4.22
CA HIS A 325 24.26 -36.18 3.13
C HIS A 325 23.43 -35.77 1.90
N PRO A 326 23.95 -34.87 1.05
CA PRO A 326 23.35 -34.60 -0.26
C PRO A 326 23.23 -35.89 -1.09
N PRO A 327 22.23 -36.01 -1.97
CA PRO A 327 22.09 -37.17 -2.84
C PRO A 327 23.37 -37.40 -3.66
N SER A 328 23.79 -38.65 -3.88
CA SER A 328 25.04 -38.98 -4.57
C SER A 328 25.19 -38.31 -5.95
N LYS A 329 24.08 -38.03 -6.63
CA LYS A 329 24.04 -37.32 -7.93
C LYS A 329 24.46 -35.85 -7.84
N ALA A 330 24.40 -35.23 -6.66
CA ALA A 330 24.92 -33.89 -6.41
C ALA A 330 26.45 -33.84 -6.54
N TYR A 331 27.13 -34.99 -6.54
CA TYR A 331 28.59 -35.08 -6.64
C TYR A 331 29.02 -35.47 -8.06
N GLY A 332 30.10 -34.86 -8.55
CA GLY A 332 30.71 -35.25 -9.82
C GLY A 332 31.25 -36.70 -9.79
N THR A 333 31.34 -37.35 -10.96
CA THR A 333 31.74 -38.76 -11.10
C THR A 333 33.02 -39.15 -10.33
N MET A 334 34.04 -38.27 -10.36
CA MET A 334 35.31 -38.49 -9.64
C MET A 334 35.19 -38.40 -8.11
N ALA A 335 34.21 -37.66 -7.58
CA ALA A 335 33.96 -37.55 -6.14
C ALA A 335 33.16 -38.77 -5.62
N ARG A 336 32.22 -39.26 -6.44
CA ARG A 336 31.45 -40.50 -6.19
C ARG A 336 32.37 -41.72 -6.13
N LEU A 337 33.32 -41.84 -7.07
CA LEU A 337 34.33 -42.91 -7.09
C LEU A 337 35.30 -42.88 -5.89
N ARG A 338 35.39 -41.75 -5.17
CA ARG A 338 36.25 -41.57 -3.99
C ARG A 338 35.49 -41.67 -2.66
N ASN A 339 34.21 -42.05 -2.67
CA ASN A 339 33.33 -42.14 -1.49
C ASN A 339 33.29 -40.86 -0.63
N LYS A 340 33.47 -39.67 -1.22
CA LYS A 340 33.36 -38.39 -0.52
C LYS A 340 32.00 -37.76 -0.77
N GLU A 341 30.96 -38.38 -0.20
CA GLU A 341 29.54 -37.98 -0.34
C GLU A 341 28.99 -37.38 0.97
N THR A 342 29.71 -36.41 1.54
CA THR A 342 29.28 -35.73 2.77
C THR A 342 29.63 -34.25 2.70
N LEU A 343 28.66 -33.39 3.02
CA LEU A 343 28.86 -31.95 3.18
C LEU A 343 29.11 -31.66 4.66
N ALA A 344 30.34 -31.26 5.00
CA ALA A 344 30.65 -30.80 6.34
C ALA A 344 30.41 -29.29 6.44
N ILE A 345 29.66 -28.87 7.45
CA ILE A 345 29.39 -27.48 7.81
C ILE A 345 30.02 -27.22 9.18
N SER A 346 30.89 -26.23 9.31
CA SER A 346 31.50 -25.91 10.60
C SER A 346 30.53 -25.22 11.55
N LYS A 347 30.84 -25.22 12.85
CA LYS A 347 30.09 -24.47 13.85
C LYS A 347 30.05 -22.96 13.53
N GLU A 348 31.12 -22.39 13.01
CA GLU A 348 31.20 -20.98 12.58
C GLU A 348 30.30 -20.69 11.37
N GLU A 349 30.27 -21.58 10.38
CA GLU A 349 29.37 -21.47 9.23
C GLU A 349 27.90 -21.50 9.70
N MET A 350 27.55 -22.42 10.62
CA MET A 350 26.23 -22.48 11.24
C MET A 350 25.88 -21.18 11.99
N LYS A 351 26.79 -20.63 12.80
CA LYS A 351 26.60 -19.32 13.46
C LYS A 351 26.34 -18.21 12.44
N GLY A 352 27.08 -18.24 11.32
CA GLY A 352 26.92 -17.31 10.21
C GLY A 352 25.50 -17.29 9.66
N PHE A 353 24.86 -18.45 9.51
CA PHE A 353 23.48 -18.55 9.00
C PHE A 353 22.46 -17.86 9.92
N PHE A 354 22.64 -17.94 11.24
CA PHE A 354 21.72 -17.35 12.22
C PHE A 354 21.95 -15.85 12.49
N SER A 355 23.06 -15.28 12.02
CA SER A 355 23.53 -13.94 12.40
C SER A 355 22.51 -12.82 12.14
N ARG A 356 21.88 -12.79 10.96
CA ARG A 356 20.91 -11.75 10.58
C ARG A 356 19.64 -11.82 11.44
N SER A 357 19.03 -13.01 11.54
CA SER A 357 17.84 -13.24 12.38
C SER A 357 18.11 -12.86 13.83
N LEU A 358 19.24 -13.30 14.37
CA LEU A 358 19.62 -13.06 15.76
C LEU A 358 19.86 -11.58 16.05
N THR A 359 20.45 -10.84 15.11
CA THR A 359 20.65 -9.38 15.25
C THR A 359 19.31 -8.66 15.34
N GLY A 360 18.36 -9.00 14.47
CA GLY A 360 17.02 -8.43 14.50
C GLY A 360 16.26 -8.76 15.79
N ILE A 361 16.30 -10.02 16.24
CA ILE A 361 15.68 -10.45 17.50
C ILE A 361 16.29 -9.70 18.69
N ARG A 362 17.62 -9.61 18.78
CA ARG A 362 18.32 -8.91 19.86
C ARG A 362 17.93 -7.44 19.92
N SER A 363 17.84 -6.78 18.76
CA SER A 363 17.43 -5.38 18.69
C SER A 363 16.01 -5.17 19.20
N LEU A 364 15.04 -5.97 18.73
CA LEU A 364 13.64 -5.84 19.14
C LEU A 364 13.44 -6.13 20.63
N VAL A 365 14.04 -7.21 21.13
CA VAL A 365 13.96 -7.57 22.55
C VAL A 365 14.66 -6.54 23.41
N GLY A 366 15.84 -6.06 23.00
CA GLY A 366 16.59 -5.02 23.70
C GLY A 366 15.84 -3.70 23.80
N SER A 367 15.20 -3.27 22.70
CA SER A 367 14.35 -2.07 22.67
C SER A 367 13.16 -2.20 23.62
N GLN A 368 12.40 -3.31 23.54
CA GLN A 368 11.27 -3.53 24.44
C GLN A 368 11.70 -3.64 25.91
N TYR A 369 12.84 -4.28 26.18
CA TYR A 369 13.41 -4.41 27.51
C TYR A 369 13.73 -3.04 28.13
N ALA A 370 14.39 -2.17 27.36
CA ALA A 370 14.72 -0.82 27.79
C ALA A 370 13.46 0.01 28.10
N GLN A 371 12.46 -0.04 27.22
CA GLN A 371 11.17 0.66 27.41
C GLN A 371 10.43 0.17 28.66
N VAL A 372 10.42 -1.14 28.93
CA VAL A 372 9.82 -1.68 30.17
C VAL A 372 10.57 -1.20 31.41
N ASN A 373 11.90 -1.16 31.36
CA ASN A 373 12.71 -0.68 32.47
C ASN A 373 12.45 0.80 32.76
N GLU A 374 12.32 1.62 31.72
CA GLU A 374 11.96 3.04 31.84
C GLU A 374 10.54 3.22 32.41
N ALA A 375 9.56 2.50 31.86
CA ALA A 375 8.15 2.66 32.24
C ALA A 375 7.82 2.12 33.64
N THR A 376 8.53 1.09 34.12
CA THR A 376 8.25 0.43 35.41
C THR A 376 9.30 0.70 36.49
N GLY A 377 10.41 1.35 36.14
CA GLY A 377 11.56 1.58 37.03
C GLY A 377 12.35 0.31 37.36
N LYS A 378 12.02 -0.83 36.75
CA LYS A 378 12.67 -2.12 36.97
C LYS A 378 12.75 -2.91 35.66
N PRO A 379 13.82 -3.69 35.43
CA PRO A 379 13.89 -4.52 34.24
C PRO A 379 12.80 -5.58 34.27
N PRO A 380 12.33 -6.06 33.10
CA PRO A 380 11.40 -7.17 33.05
C PRO A 380 11.99 -8.39 33.77
N LYS A 381 11.17 -9.06 34.56
CA LYS A 381 11.53 -10.22 35.34
C LYS A 381 12.01 -11.37 34.46
N LYS A 382 11.30 -11.59 33.35
CA LYS A 382 11.56 -12.65 32.37
C LYS A 382 11.32 -12.17 30.94
N ILE A 383 12.00 -12.82 30.00
CA ILE A 383 11.76 -12.74 28.56
C ILE A 383 11.31 -14.13 28.12
N LEU A 384 10.06 -14.27 27.69
CA LEU A 384 9.48 -15.51 27.20
C LEU A 384 9.72 -15.60 25.70
N LEU A 385 10.63 -16.48 25.29
CA LEU A 385 10.94 -16.74 23.88
C LEU A 385 10.00 -17.86 23.39
N VAL A 386 9.10 -17.51 22.49
CA VAL A 386 8.03 -18.38 21.96
C VAL A 386 8.04 -18.37 20.44
N GLY A 387 7.20 -19.20 19.82
CA GLY A 387 7.19 -19.39 18.37
C GLY A 387 8.15 -20.49 17.90
N GLY A 388 8.05 -20.82 16.61
CA GLY A 388 8.82 -21.91 16.00
C GLY A 388 10.33 -21.66 16.04
N LEU A 389 10.76 -20.43 15.71
CA LEU A 389 12.17 -20.04 15.83
C LEU A 389 12.57 -19.81 17.29
N GLY A 390 11.66 -19.31 18.13
CA GLY A 390 11.89 -19.18 19.56
C GLY A 390 12.14 -20.50 20.28
N SER A 391 11.81 -21.62 19.64
CA SER A 391 12.15 -22.97 20.13
C SER A 391 13.63 -23.34 19.89
N SER A 392 14.39 -22.55 19.14
CA SER A 392 15.82 -22.78 18.85
C SER A 392 16.67 -22.66 20.12
N GLU A 393 17.45 -23.70 20.40
CA GLU A 393 18.40 -23.72 21.53
C GLU A 393 19.51 -22.69 21.33
N TYR A 394 20.07 -22.59 20.11
CA TYR A 394 21.09 -21.58 19.82
C TYR A 394 20.62 -20.13 20.04
N ILE A 395 19.40 -19.77 19.63
CA ILE A 395 18.87 -18.41 19.85
C ILE A 395 18.64 -18.18 21.34
N TYR A 396 18.12 -19.18 22.04
CA TYR A 396 18.00 -19.14 23.50
C TYR A 396 19.36 -18.90 24.15
N ASP A 397 20.39 -19.69 23.82
CA ASP A 397 21.73 -19.60 24.39
C ASP A 397 22.29 -18.18 24.21
N VAL A 398 22.30 -17.67 22.98
CA VAL A 398 22.89 -16.35 22.71
C VAL A 398 22.11 -15.20 23.36
N LEU A 399 20.77 -15.26 23.37
CA LEU A 399 19.98 -14.26 24.08
C LEU A 399 20.21 -14.35 25.59
N ASN A 400 20.26 -15.56 26.15
CA ASN A 400 20.43 -15.76 27.58
C ASN A 400 21.83 -15.37 28.08
N GLU A 401 22.86 -15.60 27.25
CA GLU A 401 24.26 -15.17 27.46
C GLU A 401 24.48 -13.68 27.20
N THR A 402 23.53 -12.97 26.56
CA THR A 402 23.64 -11.52 26.34
C THR A 402 23.64 -10.80 27.70
N GLN A 403 24.71 -10.05 27.97
CA GLN A 403 24.94 -9.38 29.26
C GLN A 403 23.75 -8.53 29.74
N ASP A 404 23.05 -7.88 28.80
CA ASP A 404 21.89 -7.04 29.09
C ASP A 404 20.69 -7.83 29.66
N PHE A 405 20.56 -9.11 29.31
CA PHE A 405 19.42 -9.94 29.68
C PHE A 405 19.68 -10.82 30.91
N ASN A 406 20.95 -11.02 31.30
CA ASN A 406 21.38 -11.61 32.58
C ASN A 406 20.58 -12.85 33.03
N ASN A 407 20.54 -13.89 32.20
CA ASN A 407 19.87 -15.16 32.48
C ASN A 407 18.34 -15.07 32.72
N ARG A 408 17.65 -14.08 32.14
CA ARG A 408 16.20 -13.88 32.28
C ARG A 408 15.37 -14.50 31.15
N VAL A 409 16.00 -15.11 30.15
CA VAL A 409 15.30 -15.71 29.02
C VAL A 409 14.75 -17.07 29.44
N LEU A 410 13.49 -17.34 29.08
CA LEU A 410 12.83 -18.63 29.26
C LEU A 410 12.28 -19.08 27.91
N ARG A 411 12.42 -20.38 27.64
CA ARG A 411 11.83 -21.06 26.48
C ARG A 411 10.73 -22.01 26.99
N PRO A 412 9.44 -21.65 26.91
CA PRO A 412 8.35 -22.53 27.32
C PRO A 412 8.36 -23.84 26.52
N SER A 413 8.08 -24.97 27.17
CA SER A 413 8.16 -26.31 26.56
C SER A 413 7.23 -26.48 25.36
N ASP A 414 6.11 -25.79 25.36
CA ASP A 414 5.12 -25.79 24.27
C ASP A 414 5.07 -24.45 23.52
N GLY A 415 6.21 -23.75 23.45
CA GLY A 415 6.32 -22.39 22.91
C GLY A 415 5.77 -22.24 21.49
N TRP A 416 5.80 -23.30 20.67
CA TRP A 416 5.25 -23.28 19.31
C TRP A 416 3.72 -23.17 19.29
N SER A 417 3.00 -23.81 20.24
CA SER A 417 1.52 -23.83 20.26
C SER A 417 0.93 -22.70 21.08
N ALA A 418 1.79 -21.85 21.65
CA ALA A 418 1.41 -20.75 22.52
C ALA A 418 0.35 -19.85 21.85
N VAL A 419 0.52 -19.53 20.58
CA VAL A 419 -0.42 -18.67 19.84
C VAL A 419 -1.80 -19.33 19.68
N ALA A 420 -1.86 -20.58 19.22
CA ALA A 420 -3.13 -21.28 19.02
C ALA A 420 -3.91 -21.50 20.33
N ARG A 421 -3.21 -21.89 21.40
CA ARG A 421 -3.83 -22.08 22.73
C ARG A 421 -4.24 -20.76 23.35
N GLY A 422 -3.41 -19.73 23.19
CA GLY A 422 -3.68 -18.38 23.66
C GLY A 422 -4.97 -17.80 23.12
N ALA A 423 -5.22 -18.03 21.82
CA ALA A 423 -6.46 -17.61 21.19
C ALA A 423 -7.69 -18.31 21.80
N VAL A 424 -7.58 -19.61 22.14
CA VAL A 424 -8.66 -20.33 22.85
C VAL A 424 -8.87 -19.76 24.25
N LEU A 425 -7.79 -19.48 24.99
CA LEU A 425 -7.86 -18.89 26.32
C LEU A 425 -8.52 -17.50 26.29
N ARG A 426 -8.21 -16.68 25.29
CA ARG A 426 -8.85 -15.38 25.04
C ARG A 426 -10.36 -15.53 24.86
N LEU A 427 -10.80 -16.47 24.02
CA LEU A 427 -12.23 -16.72 23.77
C LEU A 427 -12.96 -17.29 25.00
N LEU A 428 -12.32 -18.22 25.72
CA LEU A 428 -12.88 -18.80 26.95
C LEU A 428 -13.10 -17.71 28.00
N GLN A 429 -12.10 -16.84 28.19
CA GLN A 429 -12.19 -15.73 29.13
C GLN A 429 -13.37 -14.82 28.76
N GLU A 430 -13.49 -14.37 27.50
CA GLU A 430 -14.58 -13.48 27.10
C GLU A 430 -15.94 -14.12 27.23
N ASN A 431 -16.06 -15.36 26.76
CA ASN A 431 -17.31 -16.09 26.80
C ASN A 431 -17.80 -16.25 28.24
N ILE A 432 -16.94 -16.77 29.14
CA ILE A 432 -17.32 -17.00 30.52
C ILE A 432 -17.59 -15.67 31.23
N SER A 433 -16.76 -14.64 31.04
CA SER A 433 -16.95 -13.31 31.63
C SER A 433 -18.28 -12.68 31.23
N SER A 434 -18.67 -12.81 29.96
CA SER A 434 -19.92 -12.23 29.40
C SER A 434 -21.22 -12.88 29.91
N GLN A 435 -21.16 -14.08 30.50
CA GLN A 435 -22.35 -14.78 30.99
C GLN A 435 -22.89 -14.17 32.29
N ARG A 436 -24.20 -13.94 32.37
CA ARG A 436 -24.85 -13.40 33.58
C ARG A 436 -24.82 -14.36 34.76
N VAL A 437 -25.06 -15.65 34.51
CA VAL A 437 -25.01 -16.72 35.51
C VAL A 437 -23.81 -17.60 35.23
N LYS A 438 -22.97 -17.84 36.25
CA LYS A 438 -21.73 -18.61 36.14
C LYS A 438 -21.81 -19.81 37.09
N SER A 439 -21.45 -21.00 36.61
CA SER A 439 -21.30 -22.18 37.48
C SER A 439 -20.08 -22.04 38.41
N PRO A 440 -20.00 -22.79 39.52
CA PRO A 440 -18.81 -22.78 40.39
C PRO A 440 -17.51 -23.10 39.64
N VAL A 441 -17.56 -24.01 38.67
CA VAL A 441 -16.42 -24.37 37.81
C VAL A 441 -15.98 -23.20 36.93
N GLN A 442 -16.94 -22.47 36.34
CA GLN A 442 -16.66 -21.28 35.55
C GLN A 442 -16.12 -20.12 36.41
N GLN A 443 -16.64 -19.95 37.62
CA GLN A 443 -16.13 -18.97 38.58
C GLN A 443 -14.68 -19.28 38.97
N GLN A 444 -14.37 -20.55 39.24
CA GLN A 444 -13.01 -21.01 39.51
C GLN A 444 -12.10 -20.84 38.30
N ALA A 445 -12.60 -21.11 37.09
CA ALA A 445 -11.87 -20.96 35.85
C ALA A 445 -11.49 -19.50 35.55
N LEU A 446 -12.39 -18.53 35.76
CA LEU A 446 -12.05 -17.11 35.64
C LEU A 446 -10.96 -16.67 36.61
N GLY A 447 -10.82 -17.35 37.75
CA GLY A 447 -9.70 -17.16 38.67
C GLY A 447 -8.34 -17.56 38.09
N MET A 448 -8.32 -18.46 37.08
CA MET A 448 -7.12 -19.05 36.48
C MET A 448 -6.85 -18.56 35.05
N LEU A 449 -7.90 -18.22 34.29
CA LEU A 449 -7.77 -17.76 32.92
C LEU A 449 -7.13 -16.37 32.90
N PRO A 450 -6.05 -16.17 32.12
CA PRO A 450 -5.43 -14.86 32.01
C PRO A 450 -6.35 -13.90 31.26
N ASP A 451 -6.47 -12.68 31.78
CA ASP A 451 -7.24 -11.59 31.18
C ASP A 451 -6.37 -10.35 30.99
N VAL A 452 -6.30 -9.85 29.77
CA VAL A 452 -5.72 -8.53 29.50
C VAL A 452 -6.79 -7.49 29.78
N VAL A 453 -6.67 -6.83 30.93
CA VAL A 453 -7.69 -5.89 31.42
C VAL A 453 -7.49 -4.48 30.87
N SER A 454 -6.32 -4.20 30.31
CA SER A 454 -6.04 -2.91 29.70
C SER A 454 -4.95 -2.96 28.65
N TYR A 455 -5.14 -2.14 27.63
CA TYR A 455 -4.21 -1.95 26.51
C TYR A 455 -3.56 -0.57 26.59
N ARG A 456 -2.44 -0.39 25.88
CA ARG A 456 -1.83 0.93 25.69
C ARG A 456 -2.20 1.49 24.33
N SER A 457 -2.69 2.72 24.28
CA SER A 457 -2.95 3.37 23.00
C SER A 457 -1.64 3.51 22.22
N ARG A 458 -1.65 3.14 20.94
CA ARG A 458 -0.49 3.34 20.06
C ARG A 458 -0.46 4.73 19.42
N TYR A 459 -1.59 5.44 19.46
CA TYR A 459 -1.77 6.73 18.84
C TYR A 459 -2.55 7.67 19.76
N HIS A 460 -2.40 8.97 19.56
CA HIS A 460 -3.41 9.92 20.02
C HIS A 460 -4.64 9.78 19.14
N TYR A 461 -5.85 9.80 19.69
CA TYR A 461 -7.12 9.84 18.96
C TYR A 461 -7.95 11.02 19.43
N GLY A 462 -8.43 11.80 18.46
CA GLY A 462 -8.95 13.13 18.73
C GLY A 462 -9.90 13.62 17.65
N ILE A 463 -10.55 14.74 17.94
CA ILE A 463 -11.28 15.55 16.98
C ILE A 463 -10.77 17.00 17.05
N SER A 464 -10.98 17.79 16.01
CA SER A 464 -10.74 19.23 16.06
C SER A 464 -11.99 19.92 16.59
N ALA A 465 -11.84 20.74 17.63
CA ALA A 465 -12.96 21.39 18.29
C ALA A 465 -12.61 22.79 18.81
N ASN A 466 -13.62 23.64 18.95
CA ASN A 466 -13.50 24.92 19.63
C ASN A 466 -13.43 24.70 21.15
N VAL A 467 -12.34 25.16 21.76
CA VAL A 467 -12.06 25.02 23.20
C VAL A 467 -12.09 26.41 23.86
N PRO A 468 -12.75 26.58 25.03
CA PRO A 468 -12.73 27.85 25.75
C PRO A 468 -11.32 28.30 26.13
N ILE A 469 -10.97 29.57 25.85
CA ILE A 469 -9.63 30.10 26.16
C ILE A 469 -9.33 30.12 27.66
N THR A 470 -10.36 30.11 28.50
CA THR A 470 -10.21 30.04 29.96
C THR A 470 -9.68 28.68 30.42
N LYS A 471 -9.75 27.65 29.58
CA LYS A 471 -9.31 26.28 29.90
C LYS A 471 -7.93 25.94 29.34
N ILE A 472 -7.31 26.83 28.59
CA ILE A 472 -6.05 26.55 27.89
C ILE A 472 -5.08 27.74 28.02
N LYS A 473 -3.78 27.44 27.91
CA LYS A 473 -2.78 28.46 27.67
C LYS A 473 -2.70 28.73 26.17
N LEU A 474 -2.90 30.00 25.79
CA LEU A 474 -2.82 30.44 24.40
C LEU A 474 -1.36 30.44 23.92
N ASP A 475 -1.16 29.95 22.70
CA ASP A 475 0.08 30.08 21.94
C ASP A 475 -0.07 31.22 20.92
N PRO A 476 1.03 31.79 20.39
CA PRO A 476 0.97 32.90 19.42
C PRO A 476 0.15 32.62 18.16
N GLU A 477 0.00 31.34 17.81
CA GLU A 477 -0.75 30.86 16.65
C GLU A 477 -2.25 30.68 16.91
N ASP A 478 -2.71 30.79 18.16
CA ASP A 478 -4.13 30.65 18.47
C ASP A 478 -4.92 31.90 18.10
N THR A 479 -5.95 31.69 17.29
CA THR A 479 -6.93 32.73 16.97
C THR A 479 -8.09 32.64 17.94
N ILE A 480 -8.42 33.75 18.61
CA ILE A 480 -9.51 33.82 19.59
C ILE A 480 -10.79 34.28 18.91
N GLU A 481 -11.85 33.50 19.05
CA GLU A 481 -13.19 33.82 18.57
C GLU A 481 -14.16 33.88 19.74
N THR A 482 -15.35 34.47 19.54
CA THR A 482 -16.43 34.45 20.53
C THR A 482 -17.56 33.59 20.02
N ASP A 483 -17.91 32.55 20.78
CA ASP A 483 -19.02 31.66 20.44
C ASP A 483 -20.39 32.35 20.63
N PRO A 484 -21.48 31.75 20.15
CA PRO A 484 -22.82 32.33 20.27
C PRO A 484 -23.34 32.49 21.70
N GLU A 485 -22.76 31.79 22.68
CA GLU A 485 -23.07 31.94 24.11
C GLU A 485 -22.21 33.01 24.78
N GLY A 486 -21.33 33.69 24.02
CA GLY A 486 -20.48 34.78 24.47
C GLY A 486 -19.13 34.32 25.05
N ALA A 487 -18.81 33.03 24.99
CA ALA A 487 -17.55 32.51 25.49
C ALA A 487 -16.43 32.71 24.46
N LYS A 488 -15.26 33.14 24.93
CA LYS A 488 -14.06 33.22 24.08
C LYS A 488 -13.48 31.81 23.88
N VAL A 489 -13.30 31.38 22.63
CA VAL A 489 -12.87 30.03 22.23
C VAL A 489 -11.73 30.10 21.20
N THR A 490 -11.02 28.99 21.00
CA THR A 490 -10.07 28.81 19.88
C THR A 490 -10.10 27.36 19.38
N SER A 491 -9.79 27.13 18.11
CA SER A 491 -9.81 25.80 17.49
C SER A 491 -8.52 25.03 17.80
N ARG A 492 -8.64 23.87 18.46
CA ARG A 492 -7.51 22.99 18.79
C ARG A 492 -7.92 21.52 18.66
N MET A 493 -6.90 20.65 18.61
CA MET A 493 -7.13 19.22 18.80
C MET A 493 -7.65 18.95 20.21
N SER A 494 -8.81 18.30 20.25
CA SER A 494 -9.39 17.70 21.44
C SER A 494 -9.10 16.21 21.39
N TRP A 495 -7.92 15.84 21.91
CA TRP A 495 -7.53 14.46 22.12
C TRP A 495 -8.33 13.89 23.28
N TYR A 496 -9.08 12.84 23.01
CA TYR A 496 -9.84 12.10 24.03
C TYR A 496 -9.16 10.79 24.41
N LEU A 497 -8.12 10.40 23.67
CA LEU A 497 -7.21 9.32 24.00
C LEU A 497 -5.81 9.71 23.55
N PHE A 498 -4.81 9.57 24.41
CA PHE A 498 -3.42 9.89 24.09
C PHE A 498 -2.59 8.64 23.83
N LYS A 499 -1.56 8.75 22.98
CA LYS A 499 -0.53 7.71 22.83
C LYS A 499 0.04 7.35 24.19
N GLY A 500 0.14 6.05 24.47
CA GLY A 500 0.57 5.51 25.76
C GLY A 500 -0.52 5.49 26.83
N ASP A 501 -1.69 6.08 26.61
CA ASP A 501 -2.78 6.00 27.59
C ASP A 501 -3.19 4.55 27.82
N LYS A 502 -3.49 4.25 29.09
CA LYS A 502 -4.03 2.97 29.49
C LYS A 502 -5.54 2.98 29.21
N ILE A 503 -6.01 2.00 28.44
CA ILE A 503 -7.41 1.85 28.05
C ILE A 503 -7.93 0.57 28.64
N GLU A 504 -8.92 0.66 29.52
CA GLU A 504 -9.55 -0.53 30.09
C GLU A 504 -10.36 -1.29 29.03
N LYS A 505 -10.33 -2.62 29.12
CA LYS A 505 -11.05 -3.51 28.22
C LYS A 505 -12.56 -3.29 28.37
N GLY A 506 -13.23 -2.94 27.26
CA GLY A 506 -14.66 -2.61 27.25
C GLY A 506 -14.97 -1.14 27.55
N SER A 507 -13.96 -0.30 27.76
CA SER A 507 -14.14 1.14 27.85
C SER A 507 -14.82 1.68 26.61
N ARG A 508 -15.89 2.42 26.84
CA ARG A 508 -16.49 3.33 25.88
C ARG A 508 -16.02 4.70 26.29
N ILE A 509 -15.38 5.41 25.37
CA ILE A 509 -14.98 6.81 25.58
C ILE A 509 -16.00 7.66 24.83
N PRO A 510 -17.14 8.00 25.46
CA PRO A 510 -18.09 8.91 24.86
C PRO A 510 -17.52 10.32 24.88
N ILE A 511 -17.56 10.97 23.73
CA ILE A 511 -17.16 12.36 23.56
C ILE A 511 -18.43 13.10 23.18
N SER A 512 -18.97 13.82 24.15
CA SER A 512 -20.11 14.69 23.90
C SER A 512 -19.66 15.94 23.14
N TYR A 513 -20.37 16.24 22.07
CA TYR A 513 -20.16 17.41 21.24
C TYR A 513 -21.41 18.26 21.22
N HIS A 514 -21.25 19.52 20.83
CA HIS A 514 -22.38 20.39 20.56
C HIS A 514 -22.10 21.24 19.33
N GLN A 515 -23.15 21.52 18.57
CA GLN A 515 -23.05 22.34 17.38
C GLN A 515 -23.98 23.54 17.50
N PHE A 516 -23.45 24.72 17.16
CA PHE A 516 -24.22 25.93 17.06
C PHE A 516 -24.60 26.19 15.60
N HIS A 517 -25.83 26.64 15.37
CA HIS A 517 -26.31 26.99 14.05
C HIS A 517 -27.33 28.12 14.14
N ARG A 518 -27.37 29.04 13.16
CA ARG A 518 -28.39 30.09 13.13
C ARG A 518 -29.62 29.57 12.41
N ILE A 519 -30.82 29.91 12.90
CA ILE A 519 -32.09 29.58 12.22
C ILE A 519 -32.12 30.04 10.76
N LYS A 520 -31.45 31.16 10.47
CA LYS A 520 -31.40 31.76 9.13
C LYS A 520 -30.43 31.04 8.18
N ASP A 521 -29.52 30.21 8.71
CA ASP A 521 -28.49 29.54 7.92
C ASP A 521 -28.96 28.11 7.56
N PRO A 522 -28.70 27.60 6.35
CA PRO A 522 -29.07 26.24 5.96
C PRO A 522 -28.38 25.21 6.86
N LEU A 523 -29.16 24.32 7.51
CA LEU A 523 -28.59 23.24 8.31
C LEU A 523 -27.99 22.18 7.36
N PRO A 524 -26.73 21.72 7.56
CA PRO A 524 -26.15 20.64 6.76
C PRO A 524 -27.03 19.40 6.77
N PRO A 525 -27.11 18.60 5.69
CA PRO A 525 -28.03 17.46 5.61
C PRO A 525 -27.73 16.34 6.61
N LYS A 526 -26.49 16.25 7.09
CA LYS A 526 -26.01 15.29 8.09
C LYS A 526 -25.03 15.97 9.03
N CYS A 527 -24.96 15.45 10.24
CA CYS A 527 -23.91 15.76 11.21
C CYS A 527 -22.66 14.94 10.88
N THR A 528 -21.49 15.57 10.85
CA THR A 528 -20.21 14.95 10.44
C THR A 528 -19.22 14.95 11.59
N PHE A 529 -18.49 13.84 11.75
CA PHE A 529 -17.47 13.66 12.78
C PHE A 529 -16.16 13.23 12.13
N ASP A 530 -15.16 14.10 12.21
CA ASP A 530 -13.82 13.84 11.69
C ASP A 530 -12.94 13.29 12.81
N ILE A 531 -12.68 11.99 12.75
CA ILE A 531 -11.81 11.29 13.67
C ILE A 531 -10.39 11.40 13.14
N MET A 532 -9.51 11.96 13.95
CA MET A 532 -8.09 12.11 13.67
C MET A 532 -7.27 11.26 14.63
N TYR A 533 -6.06 10.91 14.20
CA TYR A 533 -5.07 10.25 15.04
C TYR A 533 -3.67 10.84 14.84
N SER A 534 -2.78 10.61 15.79
CA SER A 534 -1.37 11.03 15.67
C SER A 534 -0.45 9.99 16.25
N ALA A 535 0.64 9.69 15.53
CA ALA A 535 1.72 8.84 15.97
C ALA A 535 2.84 9.62 16.68
N GLU A 536 2.79 10.96 16.69
CA GLU A 536 3.81 11.76 17.36
C GLU A 536 3.91 11.44 18.86
N ASP A 537 5.10 11.59 19.43
CA ASP A 537 5.32 11.37 20.86
C ASP A 537 4.63 12.40 21.75
N ALA A 538 4.47 13.62 21.24
CA ALA A 538 3.74 14.69 21.91
C ALA A 538 2.45 14.94 21.15
N ALA A 539 1.32 14.92 21.87
CA ALA A 539 0.01 15.15 21.26
C ALA A 539 -0.03 16.52 20.56
N PRO A 540 -0.17 16.56 19.23
CA PRO A 540 -0.13 17.84 18.52
C PRO A 540 -1.31 18.72 18.92
N LYS A 541 -1.09 20.01 19.18
CA LYS A 541 -2.18 20.91 19.62
C LYS A 541 -3.16 21.27 18.50
N ARG A 542 -2.80 21.03 17.23
CA ARG A 542 -3.51 21.47 16.01
C ARG A 542 -3.45 20.38 14.94
N SER A 543 -4.45 20.34 14.07
CA SER A 543 -4.59 19.38 12.95
C SER A 543 -3.70 19.75 11.74
N LYS A 544 -2.39 19.98 11.95
CA LYS A 544 -1.48 20.43 10.89
C LYS A 544 -0.20 19.62 10.77
N SER A 545 0.50 19.34 11.88
CA SER A 545 1.75 18.57 11.89
C SER A 545 1.51 17.24 12.60
N GLY A 546 1.77 16.14 11.90
CA GLY A 546 1.72 14.76 12.41
C GLY A 546 0.37 14.30 12.96
N VAL A 547 -0.72 14.95 12.55
CA VAL A 547 -2.11 14.54 12.82
C VAL A 547 -2.72 14.10 11.51
N LEU A 548 -3.11 12.83 11.41
CA LEU A 548 -3.69 12.21 10.23
C LEU A 548 -5.19 11.99 10.42
N ASP A 549 -5.95 12.12 9.35
CA ASP A 549 -7.37 11.74 9.35
C ASP A 549 -7.50 10.21 9.38
N LEU A 550 -8.28 9.71 10.35
CA LEU A 550 -8.58 8.29 10.49
C LEU A 550 -9.84 7.91 9.72
N CYS A 551 -10.94 8.64 9.96
CA CYS A 551 -12.18 8.48 9.23
C CYS A 551 -13.15 9.65 9.47
N ARG A 552 -14.00 9.93 8.49
CA ARG A 552 -15.18 10.81 8.61
C ARG A 552 -16.44 9.96 8.77
N ILE A 553 -17.21 10.20 9.81
CA ILE A 553 -18.47 9.50 10.08
C ILE A 553 -19.61 10.50 9.95
N GLU A 554 -20.56 10.23 9.06
CA GLU A 554 -21.76 11.06 8.89
C GLU A 554 -22.98 10.40 9.53
N CYS A 555 -23.81 11.14 10.25
CA CYS A 555 -25.07 10.66 10.82
C CYS A 555 -26.18 11.69 10.58
N GLU A 556 -27.42 11.24 10.41
CA GLU A 556 -28.56 12.14 10.18
C GLU A 556 -28.96 12.86 11.48
N TRP A 557 -29.47 14.09 11.35
CA TRP A 557 -30.04 14.83 12.48
C TRP A 557 -31.30 14.12 13.01
N ASP A 558 -31.43 14.02 14.33
CA ASP A 558 -32.64 13.47 14.97
C ASP A 558 -33.83 14.43 14.90
N LYS A 559 -33.56 15.74 14.91
CA LYS A 559 -34.59 16.79 14.95
C LYS A 559 -34.20 18.03 14.13
N PRO A 560 -35.20 18.75 13.56
CA PRO A 560 -34.98 19.98 12.80
C PRO A 560 -34.49 21.13 13.71
N ILE A 561 -33.82 22.13 13.11
CA ILE A 561 -33.22 23.27 13.82
C ILE A 561 -34.21 24.09 14.67
N SER A 562 -35.49 24.12 14.28
CA SER A 562 -36.53 24.83 15.05
C SER A 562 -36.71 24.24 16.46
N GLN A 563 -36.39 22.96 16.64
CA GLN A 563 -36.48 22.23 17.91
C GLN A 563 -35.15 22.24 18.70
N TRP A 564 -34.10 22.86 18.16
CA TRP A 564 -32.83 23.02 18.86
C TRP A 564 -32.95 24.10 19.94
N LYS A 565 -32.04 24.10 20.92
CA LYS A 565 -32.10 25.02 22.06
C LYS A 565 -31.75 26.46 21.62
N PRO A 566 -32.57 27.49 21.92
CA PRO A 566 -32.22 28.90 21.74
C PRO A 566 -31.00 29.30 22.56
N VAL A 567 -30.02 29.97 21.95
CA VAL A 567 -28.84 30.48 22.65
C VAL A 567 -28.46 31.88 22.15
N GLY A 568 -27.79 32.67 22.98
CA GLY A 568 -27.29 34.00 22.63
C GLY A 568 -28.38 35.07 22.44
N ASP A 569 -28.06 36.07 21.62
CA ASP A 569 -28.93 37.20 21.29
C ASP A 569 -30.16 36.75 20.45
N PRO A 570 -31.40 36.99 20.93
CA PRO A 570 -32.63 36.62 20.22
C PRO A 570 -32.71 37.14 18.78
N VAL A 571 -32.10 38.29 18.50
CA VAL A 571 -32.09 38.93 17.17
C VAL A 571 -31.19 38.18 16.19
N LYS A 572 -30.13 37.54 16.69
CA LYS A 572 -29.15 36.78 15.89
C LYS A 572 -29.62 35.37 15.56
N GLY A 573 -30.64 34.87 16.25
CA GLY A 573 -31.34 33.62 15.90
C GLY A 573 -30.52 32.35 16.07
N TRP A 574 -29.54 32.34 16.99
CA TRP A 574 -28.70 31.17 17.25
C TRP A 574 -29.46 30.05 17.97
N ARG A 575 -29.09 28.83 17.61
CA ARG A 575 -29.60 27.57 18.15
C ARG A 575 -28.44 26.61 18.42
N LYS A 576 -28.59 25.74 19.43
CA LYS A 576 -27.60 24.76 19.86
C LYS A 576 -28.20 23.35 19.82
N HIS A 577 -27.47 22.43 19.20
CA HIS A 577 -27.69 21.00 19.33
C HIS A 577 -26.63 20.42 20.28
N ASP A 578 -27.04 19.93 21.44
CA ASP A 578 -26.14 19.50 22.52
C ASP A 578 -26.16 17.97 22.77
N ASP A 579 -26.91 17.21 21.98
CA ASP A 579 -26.98 15.75 22.07
C ASP A 579 -26.25 15.07 20.88
N LEU A 580 -24.96 15.38 20.73
CA LEU A 580 -24.06 14.76 19.77
C LEU A 580 -23.02 13.95 20.54
N GLU A 581 -22.77 12.72 20.14
CA GLU A 581 -21.81 11.86 20.83
C GLU A 581 -21.04 10.98 19.84
N VAL A 582 -19.71 11.03 19.92
CA VAL A 582 -18.85 10.01 19.32
C VAL A 582 -18.44 9.06 20.42
N THR A 583 -18.73 7.78 20.28
CA THR A 583 -18.21 6.77 21.18
C THR A 583 -17.13 5.96 20.49
N MET A 584 -15.91 6.05 21.00
CA MET A 584 -14.86 5.09 20.66
C MET A 584 -14.92 3.91 21.62
N GLY A 585 -14.94 2.69 21.08
CA GLY A 585 -14.80 1.45 21.84
C GLY A 585 -13.60 0.64 21.37
N LEU A 586 -12.94 -0.07 22.29
CA LEU A 586 -11.85 -1.00 21.98
C LEU A 586 -12.21 -2.40 22.47
N GLN A 587 -12.48 -3.29 21.51
CA GLN A 587 -12.64 -4.73 21.72
C GLN A 587 -11.76 -5.48 20.70
N GLY A 588 -10.45 -5.21 20.75
CA GLY A 588 -9.46 -5.77 19.80
C GLY A 588 -9.23 -4.90 18.55
N GLU A 589 -10.21 -4.11 18.11
CA GLU A 589 -10.09 -3.05 17.10
C GLU A 589 -10.82 -1.80 17.59
N PRO A 590 -10.35 -0.58 17.27
CA PRO A 590 -11.07 0.63 17.59
C PRO A 590 -12.31 0.76 16.68
N LYS A 591 -13.47 0.91 17.30
CA LYS A 591 -14.77 1.09 16.63
C LYS A 591 -15.33 2.44 17.03
N TRP A 592 -15.84 3.18 16.05
CA TRP A 592 -16.49 4.46 16.28
C TRP A 592 -17.98 4.34 16.00
N GLU A 593 -18.76 4.59 17.05
CA GLU A 593 -20.20 4.74 16.95
C GLU A 593 -20.52 6.22 17.11
N VAL A 594 -21.21 6.79 16.13
CA VAL A 594 -21.71 8.16 16.22
C VAL A 594 -23.18 8.14 16.60
N ARG A 595 -23.58 8.97 17.55
CA ARG A 595 -24.96 9.21 17.97
C ARG A 595 -25.32 10.69 17.78
N VAL A 596 -26.43 10.94 17.09
CA VAL A 596 -27.06 12.25 16.95
C VAL A 596 -28.46 12.11 17.49
N GLY A 597 -28.69 12.53 18.74
CA GLY A 597 -29.93 12.26 19.46
C GLY A 597 -30.28 10.77 19.51
N SER A 598 -31.29 10.38 18.72
CA SER A 598 -31.77 8.99 18.59
C SER A 598 -31.17 8.18 17.43
N ARG A 599 -30.37 8.76 16.51
CA ARG A 599 -29.84 8.10 15.29
C ARG A 599 -28.36 7.67 15.43
N LYS A 600 -27.94 6.59 14.72
CA LYS A 600 -26.56 6.03 14.70
C LYS A 600 -26.09 5.54 13.30
N ARG A 601 -24.77 5.58 12.97
CA ARG A 601 -24.19 5.18 11.64
C ARG A 601 -22.66 4.84 11.63
N GLU A 602 -22.16 4.13 10.59
CA GLU A 602 -20.74 3.75 10.25
C GLU A 602 -20.35 4.05 8.74
N HIS A 603 -19.06 4.10 8.28
CA HIS A 603 -18.65 4.70 6.94
C HIS A 603 -17.30 4.30 6.15
N LYS A 604 -17.18 4.53 4.77
CA LYS A 604 -15.99 4.44 3.75
C LYS A 604 -16.22 5.03 2.25
N PHE A 605 -15.23 5.45 1.34
CA PHE A 605 -15.40 6.17 -0.05
C PHE A 605 -14.33 6.18 -1.29
N SER A 606 -14.66 6.59 -2.61
CA SER A 606 -13.79 6.99 -3.86
C SER A 606 -14.35 7.47 -5.34
N ILE A 607 -13.81 8.53 -6.08
CA ILE A 607 -13.58 8.91 -7.61
C ILE A 607 -14.63 9.60 -8.64
N ASP A 608 -14.14 10.46 -9.62
CA ASP A 608 -14.72 11.71 -10.31
C ASP A 608 -15.04 11.89 -11.86
N LEU A 609 -15.13 10.90 -12.79
CA LEU A 609 -15.70 11.13 -14.17
C LEU A 609 -17.24 11.08 -14.19
N PHE A 610 -17.71 10.57 -13.07
CA PHE A 610 -19.07 10.35 -12.70
C PHE A 610 -19.25 11.13 -11.44
N HIS A 611 -20.45 11.67 -11.23
CA HIS A 611 -20.82 11.98 -9.87
C HIS A 611 -20.95 10.65 -9.11
N GLU A 612 -19.90 10.28 -8.37
CA GLU A 612 -19.71 8.98 -7.73
C GLU A 612 -20.97 8.46 -7.03
N PRO A 613 -21.68 9.27 -6.21
CA PRO A 613 -22.87 8.81 -5.51
C PRO A 613 -23.98 8.38 -6.49
N THR A 614 -24.23 9.16 -7.54
CA THR A 614 -25.29 8.85 -8.52
C THR A 614 -24.91 7.68 -9.42
N PHE A 615 -23.63 7.52 -9.76
CA PHE A 615 -23.18 6.38 -10.55
C PHE A 615 -23.24 5.07 -9.76
N LYS A 616 -22.74 5.04 -8.52
CA LYS A 616 -22.85 3.87 -7.63
C LYS A 616 -24.31 3.49 -7.36
N ALA A 617 -25.20 4.48 -7.19
CA ALA A 617 -26.63 4.23 -7.08
C ALA A 617 -27.20 3.57 -8.35
N SER A 618 -26.84 4.07 -9.53
CA SER A 618 -27.29 3.53 -10.81
C SER A 618 -26.79 2.10 -11.06
N VAL A 619 -25.55 1.79 -10.65
CA VAL A 619 -25.01 0.42 -10.70
C VAL A 619 -25.81 -0.51 -9.80
N THR A 620 -26.09 -0.09 -8.56
CA THR A 620 -26.85 -0.88 -7.58
C THR A 620 -28.28 -1.17 -8.04
N GLN A 621 -28.87 -0.22 -8.76
CA GLN A 621 -30.22 -0.33 -9.31
C GLN A 621 -30.27 -1.07 -10.67
N GLY A 622 -29.12 -1.44 -11.24
CA GLY A 622 -29.05 -2.05 -12.57
C GLY A 622 -29.43 -1.11 -13.72
N ALA A 623 -29.38 0.20 -13.49
CA ALA A 623 -29.80 1.24 -14.44
C ALA A 623 -28.63 1.88 -15.21
N VAL A 624 -27.39 1.53 -14.88
CA VAL A 624 -26.19 2.06 -15.56
C VAL A 624 -26.12 1.59 -17.02
N SER A 625 -25.68 2.48 -17.91
CA SER A 625 -25.43 2.13 -19.31
C SER A 625 -24.42 0.98 -19.43
N LYS A 626 -24.78 -0.04 -20.20
CA LYS A 626 -23.97 -1.24 -20.42
C LYS A 626 -22.58 -0.93 -21.04
N PRO A 627 -22.46 -0.15 -22.13
CA PRO A 627 -21.14 0.21 -22.67
C PRO A 627 -20.28 0.99 -21.66
N VAL A 628 -20.89 1.87 -20.84
CA VAL A 628 -20.17 2.60 -19.78
C VAL A 628 -19.62 1.64 -18.71
N LEU A 629 -20.47 0.77 -18.17
CA LEU A 629 -20.06 -0.17 -17.12
C LEU A 629 -18.96 -1.12 -17.61
N LEU A 630 -19.12 -1.68 -18.81
CA LEU A 630 -18.13 -2.59 -19.39
C LEU A 630 -16.81 -1.88 -19.70
N ALA A 631 -16.85 -0.64 -20.21
CA ALA A 631 -15.63 0.13 -20.49
C ALA A 631 -14.89 0.52 -19.19
N MET A 632 -15.64 0.87 -18.14
CA MET A 632 -15.10 1.11 -16.79
C MET A 632 -14.43 -0.15 -16.26
N LEU A 633 -15.10 -1.31 -16.32
CA LEU A 633 -14.52 -2.59 -15.90
C LEU A 633 -13.26 -2.93 -16.71
N GLY A 634 -13.26 -2.69 -18.02
CA GLY A 634 -12.09 -2.89 -18.88
C GLY A 634 -10.89 -2.03 -18.48
N LEU A 635 -11.13 -0.77 -18.12
CA LEU A 635 -10.08 0.15 -17.70
C LEU A 635 -9.58 -0.16 -16.28
N SER A 636 -10.51 -0.34 -15.33
CA SER A 636 -10.22 -0.63 -13.93
C SER A 636 -9.55 -1.98 -13.73
N ALA A 637 -9.81 -2.96 -14.61
CA ALA A 637 -9.19 -4.28 -14.56
C ALA A 637 -7.65 -4.21 -14.52
N ARG A 638 -7.04 -3.21 -15.17
CA ARG A 638 -5.59 -3.00 -15.20
C ARG A 638 -4.99 -2.73 -13.82
N PHE A 639 -5.78 -2.20 -12.90
CA PHE A 639 -5.36 -1.85 -11.54
C PHE A 639 -5.77 -2.88 -10.49
N ALA A 640 -6.39 -3.99 -10.92
CA ALA A 640 -6.75 -5.06 -10.02
C ALA A 640 -5.49 -5.79 -9.54
N THR A 641 -5.51 -6.26 -8.29
CA THR A 641 -4.44 -7.08 -7.71
C THR A 641 -4.50 -8.55 -8.18
N GLU A 642 -5.62 -8.93 -8.77
CA GLU A 642 -5.93 -10.26 -9.29
C GLU A 642 -5.62 -10.35 -10.80
N PRO A 643 -4.65 -11.17 -11.23
CA PRO A 643 -4.29 -11.34 -12.65
C PRO A 643 -5.46 -11.76 -13.53
N ASP A 644 -6.38 -12.51 -12.94
CA ASP A 644 -7.61 -12.99 -13.54
C ASP A 644 -8.64 -11.89 -13.82
N VAL A 645 -8.63 -10.84 -13.00
CA VAL A 645 -9.42 -9.63 -13.27
C VAL A 645 -8.72 -8.82 -14.36
N VAL A 646 -7.39 -8.67 -14.29
CA VAL A 646 -6.57 -8.00 -15.32
C VAL A 646 -6.78 -8.65 -16.69
N ALA A 647 -6.71 -9.99 -16.78
CA ALA A 647 -6.87 -10.76 -18.01
C ALA A 647 -8.29 -10.68 -18.62
N ARG A 648 -9.31 -10.37 -17.80
CA ARG A 648 -10.67 -10.10 -18.28
C ARG A 648 -10.84 -8.68 -18.82
N GLY A 649 -9.90 -7.76 -18.56
CA GLY A 649 -9.91 -6.39 -19.06
C GLY A 649 -10.12 -6.29 -20.58
N PRO A 650 -9.32 -6.98 -21.41
CA PRO A 650 -9.49 -7.00 -22.87
C PRO A 650 -10.86 -7.51 -23.34
N MET A 651 -11.44 -8.48 -22.62
CA MET A 651 -12.79 -9.00 -22.88
C MET A 651 -13.85 -7.94 -22.59
N TYR A 652 -13.80 -7.29 -21.41
CA TYR A 652 -14.74 -6.24 -21.06
C TYR A 652 -14.65 -5.05 -22.03
N ARG A 653 -13.43 -4.64 -22.41
CA ARG A 653 -13.22 -3.63 -23.46
C ARG A 653 -13.84 -4.06 -24.80
N ALA A 654 -13.64 -5.30 -25.22
CA ALA A 654 -14.22 -5.80 -26.48
C ALA A 654 -15.75 -5.80 -26.45
N GLN A 655 -16.36 -6.23 -25.34
CA GLN A 655 -17.82 -6.18 -25.16
C GLN A 655 -18.35 -4.75 -25.06
N ALA A 656 -17.65 -3.85 -24.37
CA ALA A 656 -17.98 -2.43 -24.32
C ALA A 656 -17.97 -1.81 -25.71
N THR A 657 -16.93 -2.12 -26.49
CA THR A 657 -16.77 -1.66 -27.87
C THR A 657 -17.89 -2.16 -28.78
N ALA A 658 -18.27 -3.44 -28.66
CA ALA A 658 -19.37 -4.01 -29.41
C ALA A 658 -20.70 -3.33 -29.06
N ALA A 659 -21.01 -3.22 -27.76
CA ALA A 659 -22.23 -2.57 -27.29
C ALA A 659 -22.31 -1.09 -27.70
N LEU A 660 -21.19 -0.37 -27.65
CA LEU A 660 -21.11 1.02 -28.09
C LEU A 660 -21.30 1.17 -29.60
N LYS A 661 -20.78 0.23 -30.41
CA LYS A 661 -20.98 0.23 -31.87
C LYS A 661 -22.43 -0.05 -32.25
N GLU A 662 -23.11 -0.94 -31.52
CA GLU A 662 -24.53 -1.25 -31.74
C GLU A 662 -25.45 -0.05 -31.45
N ASP A 663 -25.04 0.85 -30.55
CA ASP A 663 -25.81 2.03 -30.12
C ASP A 663 -25.17 3.36 -30.54
N LEU A 664 -24.24 3.34 -31.51
CA LEU A 664 -23.38 4.49 -31.80
C LEU A 664 -24.14 5.73 -32.30
N GLU A 665 -25.26 5.53 -32.98
CA GLU A 665 -26.11 6.61 -33.49
C GLU A 665 -26.91 7.30 -32.38
N HIS A 666 -27.03 6.69 -31.20
CA HIS A 666 -27.68 7.28 -30.05
C HIS A 666 -26.73 8.25 -29.34
N ILE A 667 -26.84 9.53 -29.68
CA ILE A 667 -25.98 10.58 -29.13
C ILE A 667 -26.51 10.97 -27.73
N CYS A 668 -25.90 10.43 -26.67
CA CYS A 668 -26.23 10.73 -25.27
C CYS A 668 -24.96 10.91 -24.41
N ILE A 669 -25.14 11.35 -23.16
CA ILE A 669 -24.07 11.53 -22.18
C ILE A 669 -23.31 10.23 -21.94
N GLU A 670 -24.05 9.12 -21.80
CA GLU A 670 -23.51 7.80 -21.51
C GLU A 670 -22.64 7.29 -22.65
N ASN A 671 -23.05 7.50 -23.91
CA ASN A 671 -22.26 7.09 -25.07
C ASN A 671 -21.01 7.98 -25.25
N ILE A 672 -21.06 9.26 -24.86
CA ILE A 672 -19.84 10.09 -24.75
C ILE A 672 -18.90 9.53 -23.68
N GLN A 673 -19.39 9.25 -22.47
CA GLN A 673 -18.58 8.67 -21.38
C GLN A 673 -18.00 7.31 -21.78
N ALA A 674 -18.78 6.47 -22.46
CA ALA A 674 -18.33 5.19 -22.98
C ALA A 674 -17.24 5.38 -24.05
N CYS A 675 -17.40 6.32 -25.00
CA CYS A 675 -16.35 6.65 -25.98
C CYS A 675 -15.05 7.10 -25.29
N ILE A 676 -15.13 7.95 -24.26
CA ILE A 676 -13.96 8.38 -23.48
C ILE A 676 -13.30 7.18 -22.78
N LEU A 677 -14.07 6.31 -22.11
CA LEU A 677 -13.52 5.15 -21.41
C LEU A 677 -12.92 4.13 -22.39
N VAL A 678 -13.58 3.87 -23.52
CA VAL A 678 -13.09 2.97 -24.57
C VAL A 678 -11.83 3.54 -25.22
N GLY A 679 -11.80 4.83 -25.56
CA GLY A 679 -10.60 5.49 -26.07
C GLY A 679 -9.41 5.37 -25.12
N ASN A 680 -9.62 5.57 -23.81
CA ASN A 680 -8.57 5.38 -22.79
C ASN A 680 -8.10 3.92 -22.66
N ASN A 681 -8.98 2.95 -22.90
CA ASN A 681 -8.57 1.54 -22.96
C ASN A 681 -7.61 1.29 -24.14
N PHE A 682 -7.95 1.77 -25.34
CA PHE A 682 -7.09 1.66 -26.52
C PHE A 682 -5.79 2.44 -26.37
N PHE A 683 -5.84 3.62 -25.73
CA PHE A 683 -4.65 4.40 -25.39
C PHE A 683 -3.67 3.59 -24.53
N GLY A 684 -4.19 2.91 -23.51
CA GLY A 684 -3.40 2.02 -22.65
C GLY A 684 -2.80 0.82 -23.38
N ASP A 685 -3.47 0.31 -24.41
CA ASP A 685 -3.00 -0.83 -25.22
C ASP A 685 -2.02 -0.43 -26.33
N GLY A 686 -1.83 0.87 -26.56
CA GLY A 686 -0.94 1.39 -27.60
C GLY A 686 -1.55 1.40 -29.01
N ASP A 687 -2.88 1.33 -29.12
CA ASP A 687 -3.62 1.43 -30.39
C ASP A 687 -4.07 2.88 -30.61
N ALA A 688 -3.16 3.68 -31.18
CA ALA A 688 -3.35 5.11 -31.39
C ALA A 688 -4.51 5.43 -32.37
N ASP A 689 -4.73 4.59 -33.39
CA ASP A 689 -5.78 4.82 -34.37
C ASP A 689 -7.17 4.63 -33.75
N ALA A 690 -7.37 3.55 -32.98
CA ALA A 690 -8.63 3.31 -32.29
C ALA A 690 -8.89 4.33 -31.17
N GLU A 691 -7.86 4.66 -30.40
CA GLU A 691 -7.88 5.72 -29.39
C GLU A 691 -8.38 7.05 -29.97
N SER A 692 -7.73 7.52 -31.03
CA SER A 692 -8.06 8.77 -31.71
C SER A 692 -9.45 8.75 -32.34
N LEU A 693 -9.92 7.59 -32.82
CA LEU A 693 -11.28 7.42 -33.33
C LEU A 693 -12.33 7.61 -32.23
N TYR A 694 -12.23 6.91 -31.10
CA TYR A 694 -13.25 7.01 -30.04
C TYR A 694 -13.23 8.35 -29.33
N PHE A 695 -12.05 8.95 -29.13
CA PHE A 695 -11.97 10.32 -28.65
C PHE A 695 -12.57 11.32 -29.64
N GLY A 696 -12.34 11.12 -30.95
CA GLY A 696 -12.99 11.92 -31.98
C GLY A 696 -14.52 11.80 -31.96
N LEU A 697 -15.05 10.59 -31.75
CA LEU A 697 -16.49 10.35 -31.60
C LEU A 697 -17.05 11.05 -30.36
N ALA A 698 -16.40 10.91 -29.20
CA ALA A 698 -16.78 11.61 -27.97
C ALA A 698 -16.83 13.13 -28.17
N SER A 699 -15.81 13.68 -28.84
CA SER A 699 -15.72 15.10 -29.17
C SER A 699 -16.87 15.56 -30.07
N ARG A 700 -17.18 14.80 -31.12
CA ARG A 700 -18.31 15.13 -32.02
C ARG A 700 -19.66 15.02 -31.33
N MET A 701 -19.90 13.95 -30.57
CA MET A 701 -21.14 13.78 -29.81
C MET A 701 -21.32 14.92 -28.79
N THR A 702 -20.25 15.32 -28.10
CA THR A 702 -20.25 16.45 -27.17
C THR A 702 -20.65 17.77 -27.85
N GLN A 703 -20.14 18.02 -29.06
CA GLN A 703 -20.47 19.20 -29.86
C GLN A 703 -21.91 19.15 -30.39
N ILE A 704 -22.40 17.98 -30.80
CA ILE A 704 -23.77 17.78 -31.30
C ILE A 704 -24.79 17.99 -30.16
N LEU A 705 -24.53 17.47 -28.96
CA LEU A 705 -25.37 17.70 -27.78
C LEU A 705 -25.20 19.08 -27.16
N LYS A 706 -24.23 19.87 -27.64
CA LYS A 706 -23.94 21.21 -27.13
C LYS A 706 -23.76 21.23 -25.62
N LEU A 707 -23.01 20.27 -25.06
CA LEU A 707 -22.83 20.13 -23.59
C LEU A 707 -22.16 21.36 -22.92
N GLY A 708 -21.59 22.27 -23.71
CA GLY A 708 -21.05 23.54 -23.25
C GLY A 708 -22.07 24.70 -23.22
N GLU A 709 -23.31 24.47 -23.63
CA GLU A 709 -24.41 25.43 -23.54
C GLU A 709 -25.26 25.13 -22.29
N LEU A 710 -25.88 26.17 -21.72
CA LEU A 710 -26.73 26.04 -20.53
C LEU A 710 -28.12 25.55 -20.93
N ASP A 711 -28.56 24.46 -20.33
CA ASP A 711 -29.92 23.94 -20.44
C ASP A 711 -30.66 24.18 -19.11
N GLU A 712 -31.69 25.02 -19.15
CA GLU A 712 -32.44 25.41 -17.96
C GLU A 712 -33.22 24.23 -17.34
N SER A 713 -33.46 23.16 -18.11
CA SER A 713 -34.18 21.98 -17.64
C SER A 713 -33.33 21.00 -16.83
N ASP A 714 -32.00 21.11 -16.91
CA ASP A 714 -31.09 20.24 -16.16
C ASP A 714 -31.00 20.63 -14.67
N ASP A 715 -30.89 19.62 -13.81
CA ASP A 715 -30.46 19.79 -12.42
C ASP A 715 -28.95 20.12 -12.32
N GLY A 716 -28.51 20.61 -11.16
CA GLY A 716 -27.14 21.06 -10.92
C GLY A 716 -26.10 19.96 -11.12
N VAL A 717 -26.41 18.72 -10.73
CA VAL A 717 -25.50 17.57 -10.93
C VAL A 717 -25.34 17.30 -12.42
N THR A 718 -26.44 17.27 -13.17
CA THR A 718 -26.44 17.03 -14.61
C THR A 718 -25.69 18.12 -15.35
N ARG A 719 -25.92 19.40 -15.01
CA ARG A 719 -25.15 20.53 -15.59
C ARG A 719 -23.67 20.41 -15.32
N GLU A 720 -23.28 20.06 -14.10
CA GLU A 720 -21.87 19.92 -13.75
C GLU A 720 -21.22 18.70 -14.42
N VAL A 721 -21.93 17.57 -14.55
CA VAL A 721 -21.49 16.40 -15.33
C VAL A 721 -21.30 16.79 -16.80
N LYS A 722 -22.27 17.49 -17.43
CA LYS A 722 -22.14 17.98 -18.81
C LYS A 722 -20.93 18.90 -19.00
N ARG A 723 -20.71 19.85 -18.08
CA ARG A 723 -19.53 20.73 -18.06
C ARG A 723 -18.22 19.94 -17.95
N ARG A 724 -18.15 18.99 -17.02
CA ARG A 724 -16.96 18.15 -16.82
C ARG A 724 -16.66 17.26 -18.02
N ILE A 725 -17.68 16.71 -18.68
CA ILE A 725 -17.54 15.95 -19.92
C ILE A 725 -17.02 16.85 -21.05
N PHE A 726 -17.62 18.03 -21.24
CA PHE A 726 -17.16 18.99 -22.25
C PHE A 726 -15.67 19.32 -22.08
N TRP A 727 -15.25 19.65 -20.86
CA TRP A 727 -13.87 20.00 -20.57
C TRP A 727 -12.92 18.81 -20.61
N THR A 728 -13.39 17.62 -20.26
CA THR A 728 -12.63 16.37 -20.44
C THR A 728 -12.38 16.11 -21.92
N CYS A 729 -13.38 16.25 -22.79
CA CYS A 729 -13.23 16.14 -24.24
C CYS A 729 -12.26 17.18 -24.79
N PHE A 730 -12.28 18.43 -24.31
CA PHE A 730 -11.30 19.45 -24.69
C PHE A 730 -9.86 19.04 -24.33
N ILE A 731 -9.65 18.55 -23.10
CA ILE A 731 -8.33 18.13 -22.63
C ILE A 731 -7.83 16.93 -23.44
N ILE A 732 -8.67 15.91 -23.59
CA ILE A 732 -8.36 14.70 -24.36
C ILE A 732 -8.05 15.05 -25.81
N ASP A 733 -8.89 15.85 -26.48
CA ASP A 733 -8.71 16.22 -27.88
C ASP A 733 -7.41 17.01 -28.11
N THR A 734 -7.01 17.87 -27.15
CA THR A 734 -5.74 18.61 -27.20
C THR A 734 -4.55 17.63 -27.17
N TRP A 735 -4.53 16.74 -26.18
CA TRP A 735 -3.44 15.78 -25.98
C TRP A 735 -3.38 14.70 -27.06
N ALA A 736 -4.52 14.04 -27.36
CA ALA A 736 -4.61 12.95 -28.32
C ALA A 736 -4.27 13.42 -29.74
N SER A 737 -4.82 14.57 -30.16
CA SER A 737 -4.52 15.12 -31.49
C SER A 737 -3.05 15.50 -31.63
N GLY A 738 -2.44 16.05 -30.59
CA GLY A 738 -1.00 16.32 -30.57
C GLY A 738 -0.14 15.07 -30.65
N GLY A 739 -0.48 14.07 -29.83
CA GLY A 739 0.21 12.79 -29.75
C GLY A 739 0.24 12.00 -31.04
N SER A 740 -0.83 12.11 -31.83
CA SER A 740 -1.03 11.39 -33.09
C SER A 740 -0.85 12.26 -34.34
N ASN A 741 -0.40 13.52 -34.18
CA ASN A 741 -0.23 14.47 -35.28
C ASN A 741 -1.52 14.72 -36.10
N LEU A 742 -2.67 14.70 -35.42
CA LEU A 742 -3.99 14.99 -35.97
C LEU A 742 -4.40 16.43 -35.64
N SER A 743 -5.38 16.96 -36.36
CA SER A 743 -5.93 18.28 -36.06
C SER A 743 -6.96 18.21 -34.93
N PRO A 744 -6.84 19.03 -33.86
CA PRO A 744 -7.85 19.12 -32.81
C PRO A 744 -9.23 19.52 -33.35
N GLN A 745 -10.28 18.93 -32.77
CA GLN A 745 -11.68 19.22 -33.09
C GLN A 745 -12.27 20.31 -32.19
N PHE A 746 -11.72 20.48 -30.98
CA PHE A 746 -11.98 21.61 -30.11
C PHE A 746 -10.98 22.73 -30.39
N ARG A 747 -11.46 23.97 -30.34
CA ARG A 747 -10.62 25.16 -30.36
C ARG A 747 -10.95 26.01 -29.17
N TRP A 748 -9.94 26.70 -28.64
CA TRP A 748 -10.16 27.72 -27.64
C TRP A 748 -10.93 28.90 -28.27
N ARG A 749 -12.21 29.07 -27.89
CA ARG A 749 -13.11 30.12 -28.38
C ARG A 749 -13.20 31.27 -27.38
N THR A 750 -13.58 32.46 -27.86
CA THR A 750 -13.78 33.65 -27.02
C THR A 750 -14.92 33.49 -26.01
N LYS A 751 -15.91 32.63 -26.29
CA LYS A 751 -17.02 32.31 -25.38
C LYS A 751 -16.98 30.80 -25.09
N GLN A 752 -16.76 30.45 -23.82
CA GLN A 752 -16.65 29.07 -23.34
C GLN A 752 -17.63 28.82 -22.20
N PRO A 753 -18.03 27.56 -21.95
CA PRO A 753 -18.70 27.20 -20.70
C PRO A 753 -17.86 27.58 -19.49
N ARG A 754 -18.49 27.75 -18.34
CA ARG A 754 -17.78 27.92 -17.06
C ARG A 754 -16.87 26.71 -16.81
N GLY A 755 -15.72 26.95 -16.16
CA GLY A 755 -14.84 25.86 -15.70
C GLY A 755 -15.55 24.93 -14.70
N PRO A 756 -15.07 23.68 -14.53
CA PRO A 756 -15.62 22.75 -13.55
C PRO A 756 -15.67 23.36 -12.15
N LEU A 757 -16.68 22.97 -11.38
CA LEU A 757 -16.79 23.29 -9.96
C LEU A 757 -15.68 22.58 -9.17
N ASP A 758 -15.31 23.12 -8.02
CA ASP A 758 -14.51 22.43 -7.01
C ASP A 758 -14.97 20.98 -6.77
N GLU A 759 -14.01 20.05 -6.72
CA GLU A 759 -14.25 18.61 -6.65
C GLU A 759 -15.05 18.23 -5.40
N TYR A 760 -14.70 18.82 -4.24
CA TYR A 760 -15.42 18.54 -2.99
C TYR A 760 -16.85 19.07 -3.02
N MET A 761 -17.07 20.23 -3.65
CA MET A 761 -18.43 20.75 -3.84
C MET A 761 -19.25 19.85 -4.76
N PHE A 762 -18.67 19.39 -5.88
CA PHE A 762 -19.35 18.53 -6.84
C PHE A 762 -19.79 17.20 -6.22
N TYR A 763 -18.91 16.50 -5.48
CA TYR A 763 -19.24 15.22 -4.85
C TYR A 763 -20.35 15.27 -3.80
N ARG A 764 -20.66 16.46 -3.27
CA ARG A 764 -21.70 16.65 -2.24
C ARG A 764 -23.06 17.03 -2.82
N MET A 765 -23.11 17.31 -4.12
CA MET A 765 -24.36 17.61 -4.81
C MET A 765 -25.27 16.38 -4.83
N LYS A 766 -26.57 16.61 -4.93
CA LYS A 766 -27.59 15.57 -5.06
C LYS A 766 -28.41 15.81 -6.31
N SER A 767 -28.93 14.73 -6.90
CA SER A 767 -29.86 14.87 -8.03
C SER A 767 -31.07 15.69 -7.60
N GLY A 768 -31.48 16.62 -8.45
CA GLY A 768 -32.51 17.63 -8.20
C GLY A 768 -32.02 18.93 -7.56
N ASP A 769 -30.75 19.02 -7.10
CA ASP A 769 -30.19 20.29 -6.61
C ASP A 769 -30.13 21.33 -7.74
N GLU A 770 -30.22 22.63 -7.43
CA GLU A 770 -30.00 23.70 -8.40
C GLU A 770 -28.50 23.85 -8.75
N ASP A 771 -28.20 24.45 -9.91
CA ASP A 771 -26.82 24.77 -10.28
C ASP A 771 -26.23 25.88 -9.39
N VAL A 772 -24.93 25.83 -9.14
CA VAL A 772 -24.21 26.84 -8.36
C VAL A 772 -24.13 28.13 -9.17
N ALA A 773 -24.65 29.23 -8.64
CA ALA A 773 -24.56 30.56 -9.26
C ALA A 773 -23.09 31.03 -9.43
N ASP A 774 -22.82 31.81 -10.47
CA ASP A 774 -21.46 32.29 -10.81
C ASP A 774 -20.78 33.06 -9.66
N SER A 775 -21.55 33.78 -8.85
CA SER A 775 -21.03 34.49 -7.67
C SER A 775 -20.47 33.56 -6.59
N ASN A 776 -20.92 32.29 -6.56
CA ASN A 776 -20.57 31.29 -5.55
C ASN A 776 -19.66 30.18 -6.12
N TRP A 777 -19.38 30.23 -7.43
CA TRP A 777 -18.50 29.27 -8.08
C TRP A 777 -17.05 29.46 -7.63
N LYS A 778 -16.37 28.35 -7.34
CA LYS A 778 -14.95 28.31 -7.03
C LYS A 778 -14.26 27.29 -7.93
N PRO A 779 -13.10 27.62 -8.52
CA PRO A 779 -12.34 26.69 -9.34
C PRO A 779 -11.67 25.62 -8.46
N GLY A 780 -11.92 24.35 -8.76
CA GLY A 780 -11.11 23.22 -8.29
C GLY A 780 -9.89 22.97 -9.18
N PHE A 781 -9.12 21.91 -8.89
CA PHE A 781 -7.96 21.54 -9.70
C PHE A 781 -8.32 21.31 -11.16
N TRP A 782 -9.48 20.71 -11.46
CA TRP A 782 -9.95 20.51 -12.82
C TRP A 782 -10.14 21.82 -13.60
N ALA A 783 -10.65 22.87 -12.94
CA ALA A 783 -10.76 24.19 -13.58
C ALA A 783 -9.38 24.86 -13.80
N HIS A 784 -8.42 24.62 -12.91
CA HIS A 784 -7.04 25.05 -13.12
C HIS A 784 -6.36 24.27 -14.24
N MET A 785 -6.55 22.95 -14.33
CA MET A 785 -6.05 22.10 -15.40
C MET A 785 -6.58 22.53 -16.77
N VAL A 786 -7.89 22.83 -16.89
CA VAL A 786 -8.48 23.32 -18.15
C VAL A 786 -7.78 24.58 -18.65
N ARG A 787 -7.56 25.55 -17.76
CA ARG A 787 -6.86 26.80 -18.11
C ARG A 787 -5.43 26.54 -18.54
N LEU A 788 -4.73 25.70 -17.79
CA LEU A 788 -3.36 25.32 -18.08
C LEU A 788 -3.23 24.57 -19.42
N VAL A 789 -4.17 23.68 -19.74
CA VAL A 789 -4.24 22.98 -21.04
C VAL A 789 -4.53 23.95 -22.19
N GLY A 790 -5.27 25.05 -21.93
CA GLY A 790 -5.42 26.14 -22.89
C GLY A 790 -4.08 26.80 -23.28
N ILE A 791 -3.15 26.93 -22.34
CA ILE A 791 -1.79 27.42 -22.62
C ILE A 791 -0.99 26.34 -23.36
N TYR A 792 -1.10 25.08 -22.93
CA TYR A 792 -0.45 23.95 -23.60
C TYR A 792 -0.85 23.83 -25.07
N ALA A 793 -2.12 24.03 -25.42
CA ALA A 793 -2.57 24.03 -26.81
C ALA A 793 -1.77 25.01 -27.69
N GLN A 794 -1.42 26.19 -27.15
CA GLN A 794 -0.59 27.17 -27.87
C GLN A 794 0.89 26.76 -27.95
N ILE A 795 1.42 26.12 -26.90
CA ILE A 795 2.78 25.54 -26.91
C ILE A 795 2.86 24.45 -27.99
N GLN A 796 1.82 23.62 -28.08
CA GLN A 796 1.69 22.56 -29.06
C GLN A 796 1.57 23.13 -30.48
N ASP A 797 0.80 24.22 -30.69
CA ASP A 797 0.74 24.91 -31.99
C ASP A 797 2.13 25.41 -32.42
N LEU A 798 2.90 26.01 -31.51
CA LEU A 798 4.28 26.43 -31.78
C LEU A 798 5.17 25.24 -32.14
N GLN A 799 5.11 24.14 -31.39
CA GLN A 799 5.90 22.94 -31.68
C GLN A 799 5.50 22.31 -33.02
N GLN A 800 4.22 22.31 -33.35
CA GLN A 800 3.71 21.82 -34.62
C GLN A 800 4.19 22.70 -35.79
N GLU A 801 4.25 24.02 -35.61
CA GLU A 801 4.84 24.93 -36.58
C GLU A 801 6.33 24.64 -36.79
N LEU A 802 7.09 24.39 -35.72
CA LEU A 802 8.51 24.01 -35.80
C LEU A 802 8.73 22.68 -36.52
N ALA A 803 7.82 21.71 -36.34
CA ALA A 803 7.88 20.42 -37.01
C ALA A 803 7.67 20.55 -38.52
N ASN A 804 6.76 21.43 -38.94
CA ASN A 804 6.31 21.53 -40.32
C ASN A 804 7.12 22.54 -41.16
N THR A 805 7.63 23.62 -40.56
CA THR A 805 8.31 24.70 -41.29
C THR A 805 9.71 24.29 -41.75
N VAL A 806 10.12 24.68 -42.96
CA VAL A 806 11.43 24.29 -43.55
C VAL A 806 12.60 25.06 -42.92
N GLU A 807 12.44 26.37 -42.73
CA GLU A 807 13.43 27.25 -42.08
C GLU A 807 12.83 27.86 -40.83
N TRP A 808 13.58 27.85 -39.74
CA TRP A 808 13.14 28.38 -38.46
C TRP A 808 13.44 29.88 -38.35
N ASN A 809 12.40 30.67 -38.07
CA ASN A 809 12.56 32.08 -37.74
C ASN A 809 12.84 32.25 -36.24
N GLU A 810 14.12 32.43 -35.89
CA GLU A 810 14.56 32.55 -34.49
C GLU A 810 13.90 33.73 -33.74
N SER A 811 13.59 34.85 -34.42
CA SER A 811 12.90 35.99 -33.78
C SER A 811 11.47 35.63 -33.41
N PHE A 812 10.74 35.00 -34.32
CA PHE A 812 9.36 34.54 -34.08
C PHE A 812 9.30 33.52 -32.94
N ILE A 813 10.28 32.61 -32.90
CA ILE A 813 10.40 31.59 -31.86
C ILE A 813 10.64 32.24 -30.51
N ASP A 814 11.61 33.16 -30.40
CA ASP A 814 11.94 33.82 -29.14
C ASP A 814 10.78 34.71 -28.65
N GLU A 815 10.11 35.43 -29.55
CA GLU A 815 8.90 36.21 -29.23
C GLU A 815 7.74 35.32 -28.74
N SER A 816 7.51 34.19 -29.40
CA SER A 816 6.47 33.23 -29.02
C SER A 816 6.76 32.59 -27.65
N VAL A 817 8.00 32.20 -27.40
CA VAL A 817 8.43 31.65 -26.10
C VAL A 817 8.28 32.69 -25.00
N GLN A 818 8.72 33.94 -25.22
CA GLN A 818 8.57 35.01 -24.24
C GLN A 818 7.11 35.26 -23.88
N ARG A 819 6.21 35.28 -24.88
CA ARG A 819 4.77 35.42 -24.65
C ARG A 819 4.19 34.25 -23.84
N LEU A 820 4.52 33.01 -24.21
CA LEU A 820 4.02 31.82 -23.53
C LEU A 820 4.60 31.68 -22.10
N GLU A 821 5.84 32.10 -21.87
CA GLU A 821 6.43 32.19 -20.53
C GLU A 821 5.67 33.22 -19.67
N ALA A 822 5.34 34.38 -20.22
CA ALA A 822 4.53 35.37 -19.52
C ALA A 822 3.13 34.85 -19.18
N GLU A 823 2.49 34.07 -20.07
CA GLU A 823 1.19 33.43 -19.80
C GLU A 823 1.28 32.36 -18.70
N LEU A 824 2.31 31.51 -18.71
CA LEU A 824 2.53 30.51 -17.65
C LEU A 824 2.89 31.16 -16.30
N ALA A 825 3.68 32.24 -16.31
CA ALA A 825 4.02 33.01 -15.11
C ALA A 825 2.78 33.71 -14.54
N ALA A 826 1.96 34.36 -15.38
CA ALA A 826 0.71 34.97 -14.95
C ALA A 826 -0.29 33.92 -14.41
N PHE A 827 -0.30 32.71 -14.98
CA PHE A 827 -1.08 31.60 -14.43
C PHE A 827 -0.61 31.21 -13.03
N GLU A 828 0.69 31.06 -12.82
CA GLU A 828 1.31 30.74 -11.52
C GLU A 828 1.06 31.84 -10.48
N GLU A 829 1.20 33.12 -10.84
CA GLU A 829 0.87 34.25 -9.96
C GLU A 829 -0.61 34.26 -9.53
N GLY A 830 -1.48 33.71 -10.37
CA GLY A 830 -2.90 33.51 -10.09
C GLY A 830 -3.21 32.29 -9.21
N LEU A 831 -2.24 31.42 -8.93
CA LEU A 831 -2.39 30.30 -8.00
C LEU A 831 -2.16 30.76 -6.56
N GLY A 832 -3.05 30.34 -5.65
CA GLY A 832 -2.81 30.54 -4.23
C GLY A 832 -1.63 29.69 -3.73
N PRO A 833 -0.97 30.08 -2.64
CA PRO A 833 0.16 29.32 -2.08
C PRO A 833 -0.20 27.88 -1.69
N GLY A 834 -1.47 27.62 -1.38
CA GLY A 834 -1.99 26.28 -1.12
C GLY A 834 -2.24 25.42 -2.37
N LEU A 835 -1.97 25.91 -3.59
CA LEU A 835 -2.06 25.17 -4.85
C LEU A 835 -0.68 24.94 -5.50
N MET A 836 0.39 25.42 -4.86
CA MET A 836 1.76 25.24 -5.33
C MET A 836 2.33 23.89 -4.90
N PHE A 837 3.24 23.33 -5.68
CA PHE A 837 3.84 22.05 -5.33
C PHE A 837 4.74 22.20 -4.09
N SER A 838 4.39 21.47 -3.04
CA SER A 838 5.24 21.21 -1.89
C SER A 838 4.83 19.87 -1.29
N ARG A 839 5.70 19.24 -0.49
CA ARG A 839 5.35 17.97 0.17
C ARG A 839 4.20 18.16 1.16
N GLU A 840 4.16 19.31 1.83
CA GLU A 840 3.12 19.68 2.79
C GLU A 840 1.77 19.93 2.10
N ASN A 841 1.78 20.62 0.96
CA ASN A 841 0.56 20.80 0.16
C ASN A 841 0.08 19.47 -0.41
N LEU A 842 0.99 18.62 -0.90
CA LEU A 842 0.67 17.27 -1.37
C LEU A 842 0.00 16.44 -0.27
N GLU A 843 0.59 16.40 0.92
CA GLU A 843 0.04 15.71 2.10
C GLU A 843 -1.37 16.23 2.42
N SER A 844 -1.56 17.55 2.43
CA SER A 844 -2.89 18.14 2.69
C SER A 844 -3.94 17.78 1.64
N TYR A 845 -3.57 17.61 0.36
CA TYR A 845 -4.51 17.14 -0.66
C TYR A 845 -4.71 15.63 -0.65
N VAL A 846 -3.72 14.85 -0.22
CA VAL A 846 -3.86 13.40 0.04
C VAL A 846 -4.91 13.16 1.13
N GLU A 847 -4.85 13.90 2.24
CA GLU A 847 -5.84 13.86 3.33
C GLU A 847 -7.27 14.15 2.83
N ARG A 848 -7.41 15.01 1.83
CA ARG A 848 -8.70 15.39 1.22
C ARG A 848 -9.16 14.46 0.10
N GLY A 849 -8.41 13.39 -0.20
CA GLY A 849 -8.69 12.47 -1.30
C GLY A 849 -8.41 13.04 -2.70
N LEU A 850 -7.65 14.14 -2.79
CA LEU A 850 -7.29 14.83 -4.04
C LEU A 850 -5.79 14.71 -4.38
N GLY A 851 -5.02 13.91 -3.64
CA GLY A 851 -3.57 13.76 -3.85
C GLY A 851 -3.19 13.41 -5.29
N ARG A 852 -3.88 12.43 -5.90
CA ARG A 852 -3.64 12.05 -7.32
C ARG A 852 -3.96 13.17 -8.31
N VAL A 853 -4.95 14.02 -8.00
CA VAL A 853 -5.35 15.16 -8.83
C VAL A 853 -4.32 16.30 -8.71
N PHE A 854 -3.84 16.55 -7.50
CA PHE A 854 -2.74 17.49 -7.22
C PHE A 854 -1.45 17.10 -7.96
N VAL A 855 -1.07 15.83 -7.88
CA VAL A 855 0.10 15.29 -8.59
C VAL A 855 -0.08 15.45 -10.10
N ALA A 856 -1.22 15.05 -10.66
CA ALA A 856 -1.48 15.20 -12.10
C ALA A 856 -1.39 16.67 -12.55
N PHE A 857 -1.87 17.61 -11.74
CA PHE A 857 -1.80 19.05 -12.03
C PHE A 857 -0.34 19.52 -12.13
N HIS A 858 0.50 19.17 -11.16
CA HIS A 858 1.89 19.60 -11.12
C HIS A 858 2.76 18.90 -12.17
N LEU A 859 2.48 17.64 -12.48
CA LEU A 859 3.14 16.95 -13.59
C LEU A 859 2.86 17.66 -14.92
N GLY A 860 1.60 18.01 -15.21
CA GLY A 860 1.25 18.77 -16.41
C GLY A 860 1.89 20.16 -16.43
N TYR A 861 1.79 20.89 -15.32
CA TYR A 861 2.33 22.26 -15.19
C TYR A 861 3.83 22.34 -15.47
N HIS A 862 4.64 21.48 -14.84
CA HIS A 862 6.08 21.50 -15.07
C HIS A 862 6.47 20.90 -16.42
N HIS A 863 5.70 19.93 -16.92
CA HIS A 863 5.92 19.38 -18.26
C HIS A 863 5.78 20.44 -19.37
N TYR A 864 4.79 21.33 -19.27
CA TYR A 864 4.58 22.38 -20.28
C TYR A 864 5.75 23.38 -20.33
N TYR A 865 6.32 23.73 -19.17
CA TYR A 865 7.57 24.50 -19.13
C TYR A 865 8.75 23.75 -19.73
N THR A 866 8.89 22.45 -19.44
CA THR A 866 9.93 21.61 -20.04
C THR A 866 9.81 21.60 -21.56
N LEU A 867 8.61 21.44 -22.11
CA LEU A 867 8.35 21.46 -23.55
C LEU A 867 8.67 22.81 -24.19
N LEU A 868 8.27 23.92 -23.56
CA LEU A 868 8.46 25.28 -24.07
C LEU A 868 9.96 25.64 -24.16
N PHE A 869 10.75 25.24 -23.17
CA PHE A 869 12.17 25.62 -23.07
C PHE A 869 13.14 24.57 -23.60
N TYR A 870 12.67 23.37 -23.99
CA TYR A 870 13.51 22.26 -24.42
C TYR A 870 14.54 22.65 -25.50
N GLN A 871 14.11 23.50 -26.44
CA GLN A 871 14.91 23.93 -27.56
C GLN A 871 16.17 24.73 -27.20
N TYR A 872 16.23 25.30 -25.99
CA TYR A 872 17.37 26.09 -25.52
C TYR A 872 18.47 25.21 -24.88
N LEU A 873 18.26 23.90 -24.77
CA LEU A 873 19.31 22.95 -24.40
C LEU A 873 20.39 22.82 -25.49
N ASP A 874 20.05 23.14 -26.75
CA ASP A 874 21.00 23.16 -27.86
C ASP A 874 21.85 24.44 -27.87
N ARG A 875 23.12 24.30 -27.47
CA ARG A 875 24.10 25.40 -27.40
C ARG A 875 24.53 25.93 -28.78
N ARG A 876 24.18 25.27 -29.88
CA ARG A 876 24.53 25.67 -31.25
C ARG A 876 23.50 26.62 -31.86
N ARG A 877 22.29 26.72 -31.28
CA ARG A 877 21.31 27.70 -31.72
C ARG A 877 21.83 29.12 -31.46
N PRO A 878 21.42 30.12 -32.28
CA PRO A 878 21.83 31.50 -32.05
C PRO A 878 21.49 31.94 -30.62
N PRO A 879 22.44 32.59 -29.91
CA PRO A 879 22.20 33.01 -28.54
C PRO A 879 21.08 34.06 -28.50
N THR A 880 20.04 33.80 -27.70
CA THR A 880 18.99 34.79 -27.42
C THR A 880 19.20 35.41 -26.05
N ARG A 881 18.56 36.56 -25.80
CA ARG A 881 18.70 37.33 -24.55
C ARG A 881 18.42 36.48 -23.31
N ASN A 882 17.43 35.57 -23.39
CA ASN A 882 17.00 34.73 -22.28
C ASN A 882 17.41 33.26 -22.45
N GLY A 883 18.14 32.88 -23.50
CA GLY A 883 18.40 31.48 -23.85
C GLY A 883 19.03 30.67 -22.73
N LEU A 884 20.00 31.23 -22.01
CA LEU A 884 20.61 30.57 -20.84
C LEU A 884 19.63 30.42 -19.66
N LYS A 885 18.79 31.44 -19.42
CA LYS A 885 17.71 31.36 -18.40
C LYS A 885 16.77 30.20 -18.75
N TYR A 886 16.30 30.14 -19.99
CA TYR A 886 15.37 29.11 -20.44
C TYR A 886 15.97 27.71 -20.40
N ALA A 887 17.24 27.54 -20.79
CA ALA A 887 17.93 26.26 -20.66
C ALA A 887 17.97 25.77 -19.19
N ASN A 888 18.30 26.66 -18.26
CA ASN A 888 18.32 26.35 -16.82
C ASN A 888 16.91 26.07 -16.27
N SER A 889 15.91 26.86 -16.68
CA SER A 889 14.50 26.61 -16.33
C SER A 889 14.01 25.27 -16.86
N CYS A 890 14.40 24.87 -18.08
CA CYS A 890 14.06 23.56 -18.63
C CYS A 890 14.57 22.43 -17.75
N LYS A 891 15.85 22.50 -17.31
CA LYS A 891 16.46 21.54 -16.40
C LYS A 891 15.76 21.53 -15.04
N ALA A 892 15.48 22.71 -14.47
CA ALA A 892 14.82 22.84 -13.18
C ALA A 892 13.40 22.24 -13.19
N HIS A 893 12.61 22.51 -14.22
CA HIS A 893 11.27 21.93 -14.34
C HIS A 893 11.29 20.42 -14.58
N ALA A 894 12.24 19.91 -15.38
CA ALA A 894 12.42 18.46 -15.54
C ALA A 894 12.81 17.77 -14.22
N ALA A 895 13.63 18.43 -13.41
CA ALA A 895 13.97 17.99 -12.06
C ALA A 895 12.75 17.96 -11.14
N ILE A 896 11.92 19.01 -11.15
CA ILE A 896 10.70 19.05 -10.32
C ILE A 896 9.71 17.97 -10.77
N VAL A 897 9.56 17.68 -12.08
CA VAL A 897 8.75 16.54 -12.54
C VAL A 897 9.22 15.24 -11.88
N CYS A 898 10.53 14.99 -11.80
CA CYS A 898 11.07 13.83 -11.08
C CYS A 898 10.73 13.87 -9.59
N ASP A 899 10.84 15.03 -8.93
CA ASP A 899 10.54 15.16 -7.51
C ASP A 899 9.04 14.94 -7.21
N VAL A 900 8.16 15.39 -8.10
CA VAL A 900 6.71 15.14 -8.06
C VAL A 900 6.42 13.64 -8.27
N LEU A 901 7.04 13.00 -9.26
CA LEU A 901 6.90 11.56 -9.50
C LEU A 901 7.38 10.75 -8.30
N LYS A 902 8.53 11.13 -7.72
CA LYS A 902 9.06 10.50 -6.51
C LYS A 902 8.11 10.65 -5.34
N ALA A 903 7.62 11.86 -5.08
CA ALA A 903 6.64 12.11 -4.03
C ALA A 903 5.35 11.30 -4.26
N SER A 904 4.89 11.15 -5.50
CA SER A 904 3.71 10.33 -5.83
C SER A 904 3.88 8.84 -5.49
N ARG A 905 5.11 8.32 -5.44
CA ARG A 905 5.43 6.95 -5.01
C ARG A 905 5.62 6.84 -3.50
N GLU A 906 5.93 7.93 -2.82
CA GLU A 906 6.17 7.97 -1.37
C GLU A 906 4.89 8.20 -0.56
N PHE A 907 3.89 8.89 -1.13
CA PHE A 907 2.62 9.22 -0.46
C PHE A 907 1.47 8.33 -0.98
N VAL A 908 0.89 7.51 -0.08
CA VAL A 908 -0.32 6.71 -0.37
C VAL A 908 -1.49 7.64 -0.66
N GLY A 909 -2.22 7.42 -1.75
CA GLY A 909 -3.28 8.32 -2.22
C GLY A 909 -2.81 9.45 -3.17
N ALA A 910 -1.52 9.46 -3.54
CA ALA A 910 -0.94 10.39 -4.51
C ALA A 910 -0.48 9.74 -5.82
N GLU A 911 -0.76 8.46 -6.03
CA GLU A 911 -0.14 7.62 -7.07
C GLU A 911 -0.36 8.18 -8.49
N ALA A 912 0.75 8.42 -9.22
CA ALA A 912 0.75 8.95 -10.58
C ALA A 912 0.62 7.88 -11.66
N VAL A 913 -0.35 6.97 -11.54
CA VAL A 913 -0.47 5.77 -12.40
C VAL A 913 -1.25 5.98 -13.70
N TYR A 914 -1.37 7.21 -14.20
CA TYR A 914 -2.07 7.51 -15.46
C TYR A 914 -1.15 7.24 -16.67
N ASN A 915 -1.69 6.70 -17.77
CA ASN A 915 -0.88 6.36 -18.95
C ASN A 915 -0.05 7.55 -19.48
N ILE A 916 -0.63 8.75 -19.53
CA ILE A 916 0.05 9.97 -20.02
C ILE A 916 1.27 10.37 -19.17
N VAL A 917 1.33 9.94 -17.91
CA VAL A 917 2.51 10.19 -17.04
C VAL A 917 3.74 9.48 -17.61
N GLY A 918 3.57 8.39 -18.37
CA GLY A 918 4.65 7.74 -19.09
C GLY A 918 5.34 8.71 -20.04
N HIS A 919 4.59 9.41 -20.89
CA HIS A 919 5.14 10.38 -21.82
C HIS A 919 5.80 11.57 -21.10
N VAL A 920 5.15 12.12 -20.07
CA VAL A 920 5.71 13.21 -19.25
C VAL A 920 7.06 12.80 -18.65
N THR A 921 7.16 11.56 -18.18
CA THR A 921 8.40 10.98 -17.62
C THR A 921 9.46 10.79 -18.68
N ILE A 922 9.12 10.37 -19.91
CA ILE A 922 10.09 10.26 -21.02
C ILE A 922 10.70 11.63 -21.37
N VAL A 923 9.87 12.68 -21.47
CA VAL A 923 10.35 14.01 -21.81
C VAL A 923 11.26 14.57 -20.71
N SER A 924 10.88 14.49 -19.43
CA SER A 924 11.75 14.94 -18.34
C SER A 924 13.04 14.10 -18.24
N SER A 925 12.96 12.78 -18.46
CA SER A 925 14.12 11.90 -18.51
C SER A 925 15.08 12.24 -19.64
N SER A 926 14.59 12.67 -20.80
CA SER A 926 15.44 13.10 -21.91
C SER A 926 16.25 14.36 -21.57
N VAL A 927 15.69 15.28 -20.78
CA VAL A 927 16.41 16.46 -20.26
C VAL A 927 17.48 16.06 -19.24
N LEU A 928 17.15 15.14 -18.33
CA LEU A 928 18.11 14.62 -17.34
C LEU A 928 19.24 13.85 -18.02
N LEU A 929 18.93 13.03 -19.03
CA LEU A 929 19.90 12.32 -19.85
C LEU A 929 20.80 13.29 -20.63
N HIS A 930 20.21 14.30 -21.28
CA HIS A 930 20.98 15.36 -21.93
C HIS A 930 21.90 16.07 -20.93
N THR A 931 21.41 16.41 -19.74
CA THR A 931 22.19 17.09 -18.69
C THR A 931 23.33 16.21 -18.17
N TYR A 932 23.11 14.91 -18.02
CA TYR A 932 24.17 13.99 -17.64
C TYR A 932 25.24 13.83 -18.73
N LEU A 933 24.84 13.80 -20.00
CA LEU A 933 25.78 13.60 -21.11
C LEU A 933 26.57 14.88 -21.44
N PHE A 934 25.90 16.04 -21.49
CA PHE A 934 26.45 17.30 -21.99
C PHE A 934 26.59 18.42 -20.93
N GLY A 935 26.10 18.20 -19.71
CA GLY A 935 26.14 19.18 -18.61
C GLY A 935 27.49 19.25 -17.87
N GLU A 936 27.53 20.17 -16.91
CA GLU A 936 28.71 20.44 -16.09
C GLU A 936 28.91 19.37 -15.00
N SER A 937 30.14 19.21 -14.51
CA SER A 937 30.50 18.15 -13.55
C SER A 937 29.66 18.13 -12.27
N HIS A 938 29.19 19.31 -11.81
CA HIS A 938 28.37 19.43 -10.61
C HIS A 938 26.91 18.98 -10.81
N GLU A 939 26.44 18.89 -12.06
CA GLU A 939 25.05 18.52 -12.41
C GLU A 939 24.88 17.00 -12.57
N LEU A 940 25.97 16.24 -12.66
CA LEU A 940 25.95 14.85 -13.12
C LEU A 940 25.33 13.88 -12.12
N GLU A 941 25.74 13.93 -10.86
CA GLU A 941 25.29 12.98 -9.84
C GLU A 941 23.78 13.12 -9.60
N GLU A 942 23.32 14.36 -9.41
CA GLU A 942 21.91 14.66 -9.22
C GLU A 942 21.06 14.30 -10.46
N SER A 943 21.57 14.56 -11.67
CA SER A 943 20.86 14.17 -12.91
C SER A 943 20.78 12.65 -13.08
N ARG A 944 21.82 11.91 -12.69
CA ARG A 944 21.82 10.44 -12.71
C ARG A 944 20.82 9.86 -11.73
N ASP A 945 20.81 10.36 -10.49
CA ASP A 945 19.94 9.84 -9.43
C ASP A 945 18.47 10.14 -9.73
N ARG A 946 18.18 11.35 -10.25
CA ARG A 946 16.83 11.70 -10.74
C ARG A 946 16.43 10.89 -11.96
N LEU A 947 17.34 10.66 -12.90
CA LEU A 947 17.07 9.78 -14.03
C LEU A 947 16.69 8.39 -13.53
N GLY A 948 17.45 7.79 -12.59
CA GLY A 948 17.10 6.52 -11.95
C GLY A 948 15.67 6.50 -11.37
N SER A 949 15.30 7.52 -10.59
CA SER A 949 13.94 7.67 -10.05
C SER A 949 12.84 7.78 -11.12
N ASN A 950 13.10 8.45 -12.24
CA ASN A 950 12.16 8.49 -13.36
C ASN A 950 12.01 7.10 -14.02
N LEU A 951 13.10 6.36 -14.16
CA LEU A 951 13.09 5.01 -14.74
C LEU A 951 12.28 4.03 -13.86
N GLU A 952 12.36 4.14 -12.53
CA GLU A 952 11.46 3.43 -11.60
C GLU A 952 9.98 3.73 -11.86
N SER A 953 9.65 5.00 -12.15
CA SER A 953 8.28 5.42 -12.46
C SER A 953 7.78 4.78 -13.76
N LEU A 954 8.64 4.69 -14.78
CA LEU A 954 8.33 4.04 -16.05
C LEU A 954 8.12 2.52 -15.87
N VAL A 955 8.93 1.87 -15.03
CA VAL A 955 8.74 0.45 -14.68
C VAL A 955 7.40 0.24 -13.96
N GLN A 956 7.05 1.11 -13.01
CA GLN A 956 5.75 1.08 -12.35
C GLN A 956 4.60 1.23 -13.36
N LEU A 957 4.67 2.22 -14.25
CA LEU A 957 3.64 2.48 -15.25
C LEU A 957 3.50 1.35 -16.28
N ARG A 958 4.62 0.74 -16.69
CA ARG A 958 4.66 -0.41 -17.61
C ARG A 958 3.88 -1.62 -17.08
N SER A 959 3.75 -1.76 -15.75
CA SER A 959 2.93 -2.84 -15.16
C SER A 959 1.43 -2.67 -15.40
N TYR A 960 0.96 -1.44 -15.65
CA TYR A 960 -0.45 -1.12 -15.88
C TYR A 960 -0.77 -0.90 -17.35
N TRP A 961 0.20 -0.36 -18.11
CA TRP A 961 -0.02 0.19 -19.45
C TRP A 961 0.96 -0.39 -20.48
N PRO A 962 0.49 -1.32 -21.35
CA PRO A 962 1.28 -1.83 -22.47
C PRO A 962 1.90 -0.74 -23.36
N SER A 963 1.20 0.37 -23.57
CA SER A 963 1.69 1.53 -24.34
C SER A 963 3.00 2.12 -23.83
N VAL A 964 3.32 1.98 -22.55
CA VAL A 964 4.54 2.53 -21.95
C VAL A 964 5.79 1.87 -22.52
N GLU A 965 5.70 0.62 -22.98
CA GLU A 965 6.80 -0.07 -23.67
C GLU A 965 7.24 0.69 -24.92
N MET A 966 6.28 1.18 -25.70
CA MET A 966 6.55 2.02 -26.87
C MET A 966 7.21 3.34 -26.45
N MET A 967 6.75 3.96 -25.37
CA MET A 967 7.31 5.21 -24.85
C MET A 967 8.77 5.03 -24.38
N ILE A 968 9.09 3.93 -23.69
CA ILE A 968 10.45 3.57 -23.29
C ILE A 968 11.35 3.40 -24.52
N LYS A 969 10.88 2.73 -25.58
CA LYS A 969 11.63 2.60 -26.84
C LYS A 969 11.98 3.97 -27.44
N ARG A 970 11.10 4.97 -27.35
CA ARG A 970 11.40 6.34 -27.82
C ARG A 970 12.57 6.96 -27.04
N LEU A 971 12.65 6.75 -25.72
CA LEU A 971 13.79 7.22 -24.92
C LEU A 971 15.10 6.50 -25.27
N VAL A 972 15.04 5.19 -25.58
CA VAL A 972 16.20 4.41 -26.04
C VAL A 972 16.75 4.97 -27.36
N VAL A 973 15.88 5.24 -28.33
CA VAL A 973 16.28 5.86 -29.62
C VAL A 973 16.90 7.24 -29.38
N PHE A 974 16.29 8.06 -28.52
CA PHE A 974 16.86 9.36 -28.13
C PHE A 974 18.26 9.22 -27.51
N GLN A 975 18.44 8.31 -26.56
CA GLN A 975 19.75 8.08 -25.94
C GLN A 975 20.81 7.66 -26.96
N LYS A 976 20.48 6.70 -27.84
CA LYS A 976 21.40 6.23 -28.89
C LYS A 976 21.87 7.39 -29.75
N ASN A 977 20.96 8.27 -30.14
CA ASN A 977 21.30 9.49 -30.89
C ASN A 977 22.19 10.44 -30.06
N CYS A 978 21.90 10.67 -28.78
CA CYS A 978 22.75 11.50 -27.92
C CYS A 978 24.17 10.95 -27.78
N ILE A 979 24.35 9.64 -27.58
CA ILE A 979 25.66 9.00 -27.47
C ILE A 979 26.44 9.12 -28.78
N GLN A 980 25.78 8.91 -29.93
CA GLN A 980 26.41 9.12 -31.24
C GLN A 980 26.84 10.58 -31.43
N SER A 981 26.01 11.52 -31.01
CA SER A 981 26.32 12.95 -31.06
C SER A 981 27.41 13.39 -30.09
N MET A 982 27.60 12.72 -28.94
CA MET A 982 28.69 13.03 -27.99
C MET A 982 30.07 12.88 -28.63
N ASN A 983 30.26 11.84 -29.45
CA ASN A 983 31.53 11.60 -30.13
C ASN A 983 31.89 12.69 -31.16
N ALA A 984 30.94 13.55 -31.52
CA ALA A 984 31.08 14.63 -32.49
C ALA A 984 30.65 16.01 -31.93
N GLU A 985 30.45 16.13 -30.61
CA GLU A 985 29.89 17.30 -29.92
C GLU A 985 28.63 17.90 -30.60
N SER A 986 27.78 17.05 -31.18
CA SER A 986 26.82 17.41 -32.25
C SER A 986 25.34 17.40 -31.91
N TYR A 987 24.98 17.45 -30.62
CA TYR A 987 23.59 17.56 -30.23
C TYR A 987 22.92 18.76 -30.94
N ARG A 988 21.74 18.51 -31.51
CA ARG A 988 20.98 19.50 -32.28
C ARG A 988 19.50 19.37 -31.97
N PHE A 989 18.85 20.50 -31.68
CA PHE A 989 17.40 20.58 -31.70
C PHE A 989 16.93 20.71 -33.14
N ASP A 990 16.28 19.68 -33.67
CA ASP A 990 15.81 19.60 -35.06
C ASP A 990 14.37 19.07 -35.14
N LYS A 991 13.83 18.92 -36.35
CA LYS A 991 12.46 18.40 -36.55
C LYS A 991 12.24 17.01 -35.95
N TRP A 992 13.27 16.18 -35.92
CA TRP A 992 13.20 14.86 -35.30
C TRP A 992 13.02 15.01 -33.78
N MET A 993 13.75 15.94 -33.16
CA MET A 993 13.57 16.27 -31.74
C MET A 993 12.17 16.81 -31.43
N VAL A 994 11.65 17.70 -32.28
CA VAL A 994 10.29 18.23 -32.12
C VAL A 994 9.25 17.10 -32.18
N LYS A 995 9.39 16.15 -33.12
CA LYS A 995 8.53 14.96 -33.20
C LYS A 995 8.66 14.05 -31.96
N PHE A 996 9.86 13.90 -31.41
CA PHE A 996 10.06 13.18 -30.14
C PHE A 996 9.29 13.83 -28.98
N LEU A 997 9.24 15.16 -28.93
CA LEU A 997 8.54 15.89 -27.87
C LEU A 997 7.02 15.80 -27.98
N ILE A 998 6.44 15.80 -29.19
CA ILE A 998 4.98 15.90 -29.36
C ILE A 998 4.29 14.58 -29.69
N ALA A 999 4.89 13.72 -30.52
CA ALA A 999 4.22 12.57 -31.12
C ALA A 999 4.28 11.32 -30.23
N HIS A 1000 3.70 11.40 -29.04
CA HIS A 1000 3.85 10.38 -27.99
C HIS A 1000 3.10 9.07 -28.25
N ALA A 1001 2.13 9.08 -29.16
CA ALA A 1001 1.39 7.89 -29.58
C ALA A 1001 2.05 7.16 -30.77
N LEU A 1002 3.11 7.73 -31.35
CA LEU A 1002 3.77 7.22 -32.55
C LEU A 1002 5.15 6.63 -32.25
N ALA A 1003 5.51 5.58 -32.99
CA ALA A 1003 6.86 5.06 -33.03
C ALA A 1003 7.82 6.15 -33.55
N LEU A 1004 9.01 6.21 -32.97
CA LEU A 1004 10.06 7.14 -33.37
C LEU A 1004 11.10 6.40 -34.21
N GLU A 1005 11.32 6.86 -35.43
CA GLU A 1005 12.31 6.29 -36.34
C GLU A 1005 13.74 6.69 -35.92
N ASP A 1006 14.74 5.87 -36.26
CA ASP A 1006 16.16 6.24 -36.12
C ASP A 1006 16.46 7.51 -36.94
N LYS A 1007 17.37 8.34 -36.44
CA LYS A 1007 17.76 9.59 -37.12
C LYS A 1007 18.59 9.25 -38.37
N VAL A 1008 18.09 9.59 -39.56
CA VAL A 1008 18.81 9.44 -40.84
C VAL A 1008 19.68 10.67 -41.06
N ASP A 1009 21.00 10.55 -40.94
CA ASP A 1009 21.96 11.63 -41.26
C ASP A 1009 22.57 11.43 -42.66
N ASP A 1010 22.21 12.28 -43.62
CA ASP A 1010 22.76 12.32 -44.99
C ASP A 1010 24.08 13.12 -45.11
N SER A 1011 24.69 13.56 -44.00
CA SER A 1011 25.87 14.44 -44.02
C SER A 1011 26.98 14.00 -43.06
N TRP A 1012 27.65 12.88 -43.35
CA TRP A 1012 28.89 12.50 -42.66
C TRP A 1012 30.09 12.72 -43.59
N SER A 1013 30.76 13.87 -43.48
CA SER A 1013 32.18 13.99 -43.82
C SER A 1013 32.98 13.85 -42.52
N ALA A 1014 33.61 12.69 -42.33
CA ALA A 1014 34.41 12.38 -41.16
C ALA A 1014 35.58 13.37 -41.02
N ALA A 1015 35.53 14.24 -40.01
CA ALA A 1015 36.70 14.93 -39.48
C ALA A 1015 37.14 14.22 -38.19
N SER A 1016 38.44 13.94 -38.10
CA SER A 1016 39.06 13.15 -37.04
C SER A 1016 38.88 13.78 -35.64
N PRO A 1017 38.62 13.01 -34.58
CA PRO A 1017 38.45 13.55 -33.23
C PRO A 1017 39.80 13.88 -32.59
N ASP A 1018 39.91 15.07 -31.99
CA ASP A 1018 41.04 15.48 -31.17
C ASP A 1018 40.97 14.75 -29.80
N THR A 1019 42.02 13.99 -29.47
CA THR A 1019 42.04 12.99 -28.40
C THR A 1019 42.45 13.57 -27.04
N THR A 1020 41.59 14.34 -26.38
CA THR A 1020 41.85 14.79 -24.99
C THR A 1020 40.69 14.62 -24.00
N GLY A 1021 39.46 14.26 -24.45
CA GLY A 1021 38.29 14.02 -23.57
C GLY A 1021 37.76 12.57 -23.50
N GLY A 1022 38.42 11.61 -24.16
CA GLY A 1022 37.83 10.31 -24.51
C GLY A 1022 37.36 9.42 -23.35
N ASP A 1023 37.99 9.48 -22.17
CA ASP A 1023 37.70 8.54 -21.08
C ASP A 1023 36.41 8.91 -20.31
N VAL A 1024 36.19 10.20 -20.06
CA VAL A 1024 35.00 10.71 -19.32
C VAL A 1024 33.73 10.57 -20.15
N HIS A 1025 33.78 10.85 -21.46
CA HIS A 1025 32.63 10.70 -22.35
C HIS A 1025 32.25 9.23 -22.57
N LEU A 1026 33.24 8.33 -22.60
CA LEU A 1026 33.02 6.89 -22.68
C LEU A 1026 32.37 6.36 -21.41
N GLU A 1027 32.80 6.81 -20.23
CA GLU A 1027 32.21 6.44 -18.94
C GLU A 1027 30.75 6.90 -18.83
N ARG A 1028 30.45 8.17 -19.16
CA ARG A 1028 29.07 8.69 -19.16
C ARG A 1028 28.16 7.92 -20.11
N SER A 1029 28.66 7.56 -21.29
CA SER A 1029 27.92 6.76 -22.27
C SER A 1029 27.61 5.36 -21.73
N ARG A 1030 28.59 4.69 -21.10
CA ARG A 1030 28.41 3.36 -20.48
C ARG A 1030 27.40 3.38 -19.34
N VAL A 1031 27.45 4.40 -18.47
CA VAL A 1031 26.51 4.52 -17.34
C VAL A 1031 25.08 4.65 -17.83
N THR A 1032 24.83 5.56 -18.79
CA THR A 1032 23.46 5.69 -19.31
C THR A 1032 23.02 4.42 -20.04
N GLN A 1033 23.90 3.76 -20.81
CA GLN A 1033 23.58 2.49 -21.48
C GLN A 1033 23.19 1.41 -20.47
N ALA A 1034 23.92 1.30 -19.37
CA ALA A 1034 23.58 0.37 -18.29
C ALA A 1034 22.19 0.67 -17.71
N MET A 1035 21.92 1.94 -17.36
CA MET A 1035 20.62 2.36 -16.81
C MET A 1035 19.43 2.05 -17.74
N ILE A 1036 19.60 2.23 -19.06
CA ILE A 1036 18.54 1.93 -20.04
C ILE A 1036 18.42 0.42 -20.30
N MET A 1037 19.56 -0.30 -20.40
CA MET A 1037 19.57 -1.75 -20.52
C MET A 1037 18.88 -2.42 -19.33
N ASP A 1038 19.05 -1.90 -18.12
CA ASP A 1038 18.40 -2.42 -16.91
C ASP A 1038 16.86 -2.37 -17.00
N ILE A 1039 16.29 -1.37 -17.68
CA ILE A 1039 14.84 -1.27 -17.91
C ILE A 1039 14.38 -2.18 -19.04
N GLN A 1040 15.15 -2.26 -20.13
CA GLN A 1040 14.80 -3.10 -21.28
C GLN A 1040 14.90 -4.59 -20.95
N ASN A 1041 15.88 -4.96 -20.13
CA ASN A 1041 16.10 -6.32 -19.63
C ASN A 1041 15.24 -6.64 -18.42
N TYR A 1042 14.46 -5.69 -17.91
CA TYR A 1042 13.38 -5.94 -16.98
C TYR A 1042 12.30 -6.73 -17.76
N GLU A 1043 12.43 -8.05 -17.81
CA GLU A 1043 11.45 -8.92 -18.50
C GLU A 1043 10.10 -8.86 -17.78
N ILE A 1044 9.03 -8.67 -18.55
CA ILE A 1044 7.67 -8.89 -18.10
C ILE A 1044 7.50 -10.41 -18.07
N ASP A 1045 7.74 -11.03 -16.91
CA ASP A 1045 7.16 -12.35 -16.62
C ASP A 1045 5.65 -12.14 -16.45
N THR A 1046 4.92 -12.21 -17.57
CA THR A 1046 3.45 -12.29 -17.64
C THR A 1046 2.92 -13.50 -16.89
#